data_AF-A0A369NAK2-F1
#
_entry.id   AF-A0A369NAK2-F1
#
_cell.length_a   1.000
_cell.length_b   1.000
_cell.length_c   1.000
_cell.angle_alpha   90.00
_cell.angle_beta   90.00
_cell.angle_gamma   90.00
#
_symmetry.space_group_name_H-M   'P 1'
#
loop_
_entity.id
_entity.type
_entity.pdbx_description
1 polymer ?
#
loop_
_entity_poly.entity_id
_entity_poly.type
_entity_poly.pdbx_seq_one_letter_code
_entity_poly.pdbx_strand_id
1 'polypeptide(L)'
;MQVSYCGLCRGHGKIFVALRISSVDDACLVRFRSEGEAFGRLPCDSYEENGLRIAALPVVDFDQTLVVEEVDSSGAVRDAFRKKLSTRRAKWESRFRYRFDRELVDVIRNYDGTFRFSENHLEFVAAVPDDDRFLVRAALVVSGASSPEDLSIACIGADGRSVDVGVMRCGGSVVKPVKGSGFSYACIPVSISVPKSLENYCFEIRDVADPSATRFSVLEAWLLGCMLEDFGALTRNAQIDSRYPAWFEKHRADEAVLRVQRETVLESAPVFSIVVPLYKTPRRFFDEMVLSVRAQTYARWELILVNASPEDEELAGAVREASRSDERVKILALEENGGISANSNAGIAVASGDFVSFFDHDDLIEPDLLYEYALAVLERPDTDLLYCDEDKKGEDGRYFDPFFKPDFNLDLLRNNNYICHMLTVRRSVLDQVGLLDPACDGAQDHDLTLRVSECARHIHHVPKILYHWRVSSGSTAGGIEGSKPYATLAGIRAVENHLSRLGLSATVDQARRPATYRVKYRVPEDEPLVSIVIPNKDSLAVLRQCVDSILDKSTYDAYEIVIVENNSTEVETFAYYEEVAKDSRVRCVFFDGPFNFSKIINQGVEAAKGEYCILLNNDTEVITPDWIETMLGLCARQDVGAVGVKLYYPDDTIQHAGIGIAPSVAACLHQSLPRSDAGYFALNDAQQDLSAVTAACMMTKRSAFEQVGGMTEDLAVAFNDLDYCLKLRERDYLVVYTPEVELYHYESLSRGSEDTVEKVTRFLREVAYMNDRWVEYYAAGDPYLNINLSRREPGSYYFRLPDKE
;
A
#
# COMPACT_ATOMS: atom_id res chain seq x y z
N MET A 1 41.83 43.08 -1.21
CA MET A 1 41.48 42.04 -2.20
C MET A 1 41.21 42.64 -3.60
N GLN A 2 41.67 42.02 -4.69
CA GLN A 2 41.26 42.39 -6.07
C GLN A 2 40.35 41.32 -6.67
N VAL A 3 39.13 41.69 -7.08
CA VAL A 3 38.13 40.77 -7.65
C VAL A 3 37.74 41.20 -9.07
N SER A 4 37.87 40.29 -10.04
CA SER A 4 37.43 40.48 -11.43
C SER A 4 36.28 39.56 -11.78
N TYR A 5 35.19 40.08 -12.34
CA TYR A 5 34.07 39.30 -12.85
C TYR A 5 34.39 38.68 -14.21
N CYS A 6 34.37 37.35 -14.31
CA CYS A 6 34.68 36.62 -15.54
C CYS A 6 33.43 36.28 -16.35
N GLY A 7 32.30 36.04 -15.69
CA GLY A 7 31.02 35.72 -16.34
C GLY A 7 30.05 35.01 -15.41
N LEU A 8 28.86 34.70 -15.93
CA LEU A 8 27.88 33.86 -15.23
C LEU A 8 27.20 32.88 -16.19
N CYS A 9 26.65 31.82 -15.62
CA CYS A 9 25.63 31.00 -16.27
C CYS A 9 24.54 30.57 -15.28
N ARG A 10 23.45 30.02 -15.80
CA ARG A 10 22.38 29.40 -15.03
C ARG A 10 22.31 27.91 -15.34
N GLY A 11 21.98 27.12 -14.33
CA GLY A 11 21.75 25.68 -14.43
C GLY A 11 21.31 25.15 -13.07
N HIS A 12 20.54 24.07 -13.06
CA HIS A 12 20.16 23.36 -11.83
C HIS A 12 19.51 24.24 -10.75
N GLY A 13 18.60 25.13 -11.15
CA GLY A 13 17.99 26.11 -10.24
C GLY A 13 18.95 27.14 -9.62
N LYS A 14 20.21 27.22 -10.08
CA LYS A 14 21.27 28.08 -9.55
C LYS A 14 21.80 29.08 -10.59
N ILE A 15 22.42 30.14 -10.09
CA ILE A 15 23.25 31.12 -10.83
C ILE A 15 24.70 30.87 -10.41
N PHE A 16 25.56 30.55 -11.37
CA PHE A 16 27.00 30.39 -11.15
C PHE A 16 27.72 31.62 -11.64
N VAL A 17 28.48 32.27 -10.76
CA VAL A 17 29.25 33.49 -11.07
C VAL A 17 30.72 33.20 -10.93
N ALA A 18 31.46 33.27 -12.04
CA ALA A 18 32.89 33.07 -12.06
C ALA A 18 33.65 34.38 -11.80
N LEU A 19 34.55 34.33 -10.83
CA LEU A 19 35.40 35.43 -10.42
C LEU A 19 36.87 35.01 -10.46
N ARG A 20 37.75 35.97 -10.75
CA ARG A 20 39.18 35.85 -10.46
C ARG A 20 39.50 36.72 -9.26
N ILE A 21 40.01 36.11 -8.21
CA ILE A 21 40.37 36.79 -6.96
C ILE A 21 41.87 36.71 -6.78
N SER A 22 42.50 37.85 -6.54
CA SER A 22 43.94 37.97 -6.28
C SER A 22 44.20 38.96 -5.15
N SER A 23 45.44 38.99 -4.65
CA SER A 23 45.87 39.95 -3.62
C SER A 23 45.00 39.87 -2.37
N VAL A 24 44.72 38.64 -1.92
CA VAL A 24 44.13 38.35 -0.61
C VAL A 24 45.29 38.19 0.37
N ASP A 25 45.19 38.82 1.53
CA ASP A 25 46.16 38.65 2.62
C ASP A 25 46.14 37.19 3.10
N ASP A 26 47.31 36.56 3.25
CA ASP A 26 47.44 35.16 3.70
C ASP A 26 46.81 34.92 5.09
N ALA A 27 46.64 35.97 5.90
CA ALA A 27 45.96 35.90 7.19
C ALA A 27 44.43 36.09 7.12
N CYS A 28 43.87 36.29 5.93
CA CYS A 28 42.45 36.53 5.69
C CYS A 28 41.79 35.39 4.90
N LEU A 29 40.48 35.20 5.13
CA LEU A 29 39.62 34.27 4.41
C LEU A 29 38.69 35.04 3.46
N VAL A 30 38.35 34.42 2.33
CA VAL A 30 37.36 34.97 1.40
C VAL A 30 35.99 34.37 1.68
N ARG A 31 35.01 35.22 2.02
CA ARG A 31 33.64 34.82 2.32
C ARG A 31 32.69 35.30 1.23
N PHE A 32 31.78 34.42 0.80
CA PHE A 32 30.75 34.73 -0.18
C PHE A 32 29.39 34.86 0.51
N ARG A 33 28.60 35.85 0.09
CA ARG A 33 27.22 36.05 0.54
C ARG A 33 26.34 36.52 -0.61
N SER A 34 25.06 36.18 -0.55
CA SER A 34 24.03 36.77 -1.39
C SER A 34 23.08 37.62 -0.54
N GLU A 35 22.73 38.80 -1.04
CA GLU A 35 21.78 39.72 -0.41
C GLU A 35 20.63 40.03 -1.38
N GLY A 36 19.39 39.86 -0.92
CA GLY A 36 18.17 40.26 -1.63
C GLY A 36 17.66 41.61 -1.15
N GLU A 37 17.29 42.52 -2.08
CA GLU A 37 16.88 43.90 -1.74
C GLU A 37 15.67 43.97 -0.76
N ALA A 38 14.83 42.92 -0.69
CA ALA A 38 13.63 42.87 0.15
C ALA A 38 13.63 41.81 1.27
N PHE A 39 14.55 40.84 1.23
CA PHE A 39 14.46 39.60 2.05
C PHE A 39 15.72 39.28 2.87
N GLY A 40 16.75 40.13 2.81
CA GLY A 40 17.97 39.93 3.61
C GLY A 40 18.95 38.93 2.98
N ARG A 41 19.62 38.12 3.81
CA ARG A 41 20.67 37.17 3.39
C ARG A 41 20.04 35.95 2.72
N LEU A 42 20.56 35.60 1.54
CA LEU A 42 20.25 34.37 0.80
C LEU A 42 21.44 33.40 0.87
N PRO A 43 21.21 32.09 0.65
CA PRO A 43 22.28 31.11 0.66
C PRO A 43 23.21 31.36 -0.54
N CYS A 44 24.50 31.15 -0.32
CA CYS A 44 25.52 31.35 -1.33
C CYS A 44 26.67 30.40 -1.04
N ASP A 45 26.93 29.49 -1.96
CA ASP A 45 28.07 28.59 -1.89
C ASP A 45 29.22 29.15 -2.74
N SER A 46 30.43 28.66 -2.49
CA SER A 46 31.59 29.00 -3.30
C SER A 46 32.56 27.84 -3.42
N TYR A 47 33.22 27.74 -4.57
CA TYR A 47 34.23 26.72 -4.83
C TYR A 47 35.32 27.24 -5.77
N GLU A 48 36.41 26.49 -5.90
CA GLU A 48 37.53 26.82 -6.77
C GLU A 48 37.67 25.75 -7.86
N GLU A 49 37.77 26.18 -9.12
CA GLU A 49 37.95 25.30 -10.28
C GLU A 49 38.81 26.02 -11.32
N ASN A 50 39.87 25.38 -11.83
CA ASN A 50 40.77 25.94 -12.85
C ASN A 50 41.27 27.38 -12.55
N GLY A 51 41.54 27.68 -11.28
CA GLY A 51 42.01 28.99 -10.82
C GLY A 51 40.94 30.10 -10.83
N LEU A 52 39.67 29.74 -11.00
CA LEU A 52 38.51 30.63 -10.81
C LEU A 52 37.84 30.33 -9.48
N ARG A 53 37.35 31.39 -8.82
CA ARG A 53 36.45 31.29 -7.68
C ARG A 53 35.02 31.44 -8.17
N ILE A 54 34.20 30.42 -7.97
CA ILE A 54 32.85 30.36 -8.50
C ILE A 54 31.87 30.46 -7.34
N ALA A 55 30.97 31.44 -7.39
CA ALA A 55 29.88 31.58 -6.44
C ALA A 55 28.61 30.94 -7.02
N ALA A 56 27.93 30.10 -6.24
CA ALA A 56 26.63 29.55 -6.58
C ALA A 56 25.54 30.21 -5.73
N LEU A 57 24.52 30.72 -6.38
CA LEU A 57 23.38 31.41 -5.76
C LEU A 57 22.07 30.76 -6.23
N PRO A 58 21.00 30.69 -5.41
CA PRO A 58 19.72 30.21 -5.89
C PRO A 58 19.13 31.17 -6.94
N VAL A 59 18.35 30.63 -7.87
CA VAL A 59 17.50 31.46 -8.75
C VAL A 59 16.27 31.91 -7.97
N VAL A 60 16.08 33.22 -7.86
CA VAL A 60 14.93 33.86 -7.21
C VAL A 60 14.32 34.92 -8.13
N ASP A 61 13.10 35.38 -7.81
CA ASP A 61 12.30 36.27 -8.65
C ASP A 61 12.68 37.76 -8.54
N PHE A 62 13.64 38.08 -7.70
CA PHE A 62 14.16 39.43 -7.48
C PHE A 62 15.68 39.51 -7.71
N ASP A 63 16.17 40.72 -7.91
CA ASP A 63 17.60 40.98 -8.13
C ASP A 63 18.39 40.66 -6.84
N GLN A 64 19.54 40.01 -7.02
CA GLN A 64 20.45 39.64 -5.92
C GLN A 64 21.74 40.47 -5.99
N THR A 65 22.39 40.70 -4.86
CA THR A 65 23.74 41.25 -4.80
C THR A 65 24.68 40.19 -4.27
N LEU A 66 25.61 39.73 -5.11
CA LEU A 66 26.74 38.91 -4.68
C LEU A 66 27.74 39.81 -3.95
N VAL A 67 28.06 39.46 -2.71
CA VAL A 67 29.05 40.12 -1.86
C VAL A 67 30.18 39.14 -1.60
N VAL A 68 31.41 39.55 -1.91
CA VAL A 68 32.63 38.80 -1.64
C VAL A 68 33.46 39.62 -0.68
N GLU A 69 33.76 39.08 0.49
CA GLU A 69 34.45 39.77 1.58
C GLU A 69 35.80 39.13 1.87
N GLU A 70 36.81 39.96 2.11
CA GLU A 70 38.06 39.57 2.73
C GLU A 70 37.92 39.75 4.24
N VAL A 71 38.00 38.67 5.01
CA VAL A 71 37.69 38.63 6.44
C VAL A 71 38.92 38.17 7.20
N ASP A 72 39.33 38.91 8.23
CA ASP A 72 40.46 38.51 9.06
C ASP A 72 40.11 37.41 10.09
N SER A 73 41.13 36.95 10.83
CA SER A 73 40.99 35.93 11.87
C SER A 73 40.08 36.30 13.04
N SER A 74 39.75 37.59 13.22
CA SER A 74 38.76 38.06 14.20
C SER A 74 37.33 38.08 13.67
N GLY A 75 37.14 37.78 12.38
CA GLY A 75 35.86 37.86 11.68
C GLY A 75 35.54 39.25 11.14
N ALA A 76 36.46 40.22 11.21
CA ALA A 76 36.25 41.58 10.74
C ALA A 76 36.48 41.67 9.22
N VAL A 77 35.57 42.36 8.53
CA VAL A 77 35.66 42.60 7.08
C VAL A 77 36.72 43.67 6.80
N ARG A 78 37.76 43.29 6.04
CA ARG A 78 38.88 44.15 5.63
C ARG A 78 38.62 44.82 4.29
N ASP A 79 37.98 44.10 3.37
CA ASP A 79 37.63 44.57 2.03
C ASP A 79 36.37 43.83 1.53
N ALA A 80 35.62 44.44 0.61
CA ALA A 80 34.41 43.83 0.05
C ALA A 80 34.16 44.23 -1.40
N PHE A 81 33.92 43.22 -2.24
CA PHE A 81 33.45 43.37 -3.62
C PHE A 81 31.94 43.11 -3.69
N ARG A 82 31.21 43.94 -4.44
CA ARG A 82 29.75 43.80 -4.62
C ARG A 82 29.39 43.77 -6.10
N LYS A 83 28.57 42.79 -6.50
CA LYS A 83 28.06 42.66 -7.87
C LYS A 83 26.55 42.45 -7.84
N LYS A 84 25.79 43.41 -8.38
CA LYS A 84 24.35 43.27 -8.60
C LYS A 84 24.09 42.31 -9.77
N LEU A 85 23.24 41.33 -9.54
CA LEU A 85 22.82 40.29 -10.46
C LEU A 85 21.32 40.45 -10.72
N SER A 86 20.96 40.92 -11.92
CA SER A 86 19.56 41.04 -12.27
C SER A 86 18.99 39.72 -12.80
N THR A 87 17.82 39.31 -12.32
CA THR A 87 17.20 38.02 -12.69
C THR A 87 17.00 37.89 -14.21
N ARG A 88 16.51 38.97 -14.84
CA ARG A 88 16.28 39.00 -16.30
C ARG A 88 17.58 39.00 -17.08
N ARG A 89 18.58 39.81 -16.66
CA ARG A 89 19.88 39.89 -17.34
C ARG A 89 20.65 38.58 -17.21
N ALA A 90 20.66 37.96 -16.03
CA ALA A 90 21.32 36.68 -15.80
C ALA A 90 20.77 35.57 -16.71
N LYS A 91 19.45 35.57 -16.99
CA LYS A 91 18.83 34.64 -17.97
C LYS A 91 19.39 34.84 -19.37
N TRP A 92 19.47 36.07 -19.84
CA TRP A 92 19.95 36.40 -21.18
C TRP A 92 21.46 36.20 -21.33
N GLU A 93 22.24 36.63 -20.34
CA GLU A 93 23.69 36.43 -20.30
C GLU A 93 24.02 34.93 -20.32
N SER A 94 23.33 34.13 -19.51
CA SER A 94 23.48 32.67 -19.56
C SER A 94 23.19 32.09 -20.95
N ARG A 95 22.07 32.47 -21.59
CA ARG A 95 21.72 32.00 -22.94
C ARG A 95 22.77 32.38 -23.99
N PHE A 96 23.32 33.58 -23.88
CA PHE A 96 24.39 34.04 -24.75
C PHE A 96 25.65 33.19 -24.56
N ARG A 97 26.06 32.93 -23.30
CA ARG A 97 27.23 32.11 -22.98
C ARG A 97 27.10 30.68 -23.49
N TYR A 98 25.96 30.02 -23.30
CA TYR A 98 25.74 28.67 -23.86
C TYR A 98 25.93 28.59 -25.39
N ARG A 99 25.71 29.71 -26.10
CA ARG A 99 25.83 29.78 -27.55
C ARG A 99 27.23 30.14 -28.03
N PHE A 100 27.95 30.99 -27.29
CA PHE A 100 29.18 31.63 -27.78
C PHE A 100 30.42 31.38 -26.90
N ASP A 101 30.27 30.79 -25.72
CA ASP A 101 31.33 30.59 -24.74
C ASP A 101 31.07 29.30 -23.92
N ARG A 102 31.02 28.16 -24.61
CA ARG A 102 30.75 26.86 -23.99
C ARG A 102 31.84 26.43 -23.01
N GLU A 103 33.10 26.73 -23.31
CA GLU A 103 34.23 26.33 -22.48
C GLU A 103 34.13 26.92 -21.06
N LEU A 104 33.80 28.22 -20.94
CA LEU A 104 33.55 28.82 -19.64
C LEU A 104 32.33 28.19 -18.94
N VAL A 105 31.25 27.92 -19.67
CA VAL A 105 30.04 27.29 -19.13
C VAL A 105 30.34 25.90 -18.57
N ASP A 106 31.08 25.09 -19.30
CA ASP A 106 31.46 23.73 -18.89
C ASP A 106 32.34 23.76 -17.63
N VAL A 107 33.22 24.75 -17.50
CA VAL A 107 34.02 24.95 -16.27
C VAL A 107 33.16 25.36 -15.08
N ILE A 108 32.19 26.27 -15.26
CA ILE A 108 31.49 26.92 -14.14
C ILE A 108 30.18 26.25 -13.74
N ARG A 109 29.62 25.33 -14.54
CA ARG A 109 28.34 24.67 -14.23
C ARG A 109 28.49 23.30 -13.57
N ASN A 110 29.67 22.70 -13.61
CA ASN A 110 29.89 21.34 -13.10
C ASN A 110 29.89 21.23 -11.56
N TYR A 111 29.58 22.31 -10.84
CA TYR A 111 29.40 22.31 -9.38
C TYR A 111 28.52 21.17 -8.89
N ASP A 112 27.34 20.98 -9.47
CA ASP A 112 26.38 19.95 -9.04
C ASP A 112 26.72 18.55 -9.60
N GLY A 113 27.66 18.46 -10.55
CA GLY A 113 28.09 17.20 -11.16
C GLY A 113 29.27 16.53 -10.45
N THR A 114 29.95 17.23 -9.54
CA THR A 114 31.00 16.66 -8.69
C THR A 114 30.38 16.18 -7.38
N PHE A 115 30.36 14.86 -7.20
CA PHE A 115 29.87 14.24 -5.96
C PHE A 115 30.76 14.68 -4.78
N ARG A 116 30.16 15.31 -3.76
CA ARG A 116 30.92 16.02 -2.70
C ARG A 116 30.72 15.42 -1.32
N PHE A 117 31.60 14.49 -0.99
CA PHE A 117 31.67 13.84 0.32
C PHE A 117 32.10 14.79 1.47
N SER A 118 32.66 15.96 1.14
CA SER A 118 33.18 16.93 2.11
C SER A 118 32.19 18.05 2.43
N GLU A 119 30.98 18.05 1.88
CA GLU A 119 30.01 19.12 2.06
C GLU A 119 28.62 18.58 2.40
N ASN A 120 27.92 19.30 3.27
CA ASN A 120 26.55 18.95 3.64
C ASN A 120 25.59 19.27 2.48
N HIS A 121 24.81 18.30 2.02
CA HIS A 121 23.84 18.51 0.92
C HIS A 121 22.70 17.49 0.95
N LEU A 122 21.67 17.74 0.16
CA LEU A 122 20.55 16.82 -0.05
C LEU A 122 20.66 16.13 -1.40
N GLU A 123 20.55 14.80 -1.38
CA GLU A 123 20.34 13.99 -2.57
C GLU A 123 18.87 13.59 -2.63
N PHE A 124 18.10 14.17 -3.55
CA PHE A 124 16.67 13.86 -3.70
C PHE A 124 16.48 12.48 -4.35
N VAL A 125 15.64 11.65 -3.76
CA VAL A 125 15.43 10.24 -4.13
C VAL A 125 14.07 10.03 -4.78
N ALA A 126 13.00 10.51 -4.14
CA ALA A 126 11.63 10.31 -4.60
C ALA A 126 10.71 11.42 -4.08
N ALA A 127 9.52 11.51 -4.67
CA ALA A 127 8.46 12.39 -4.20
C ALA A 127 7.14 11.63 -4.17
N VAL A 128 6.41 11.74 -3.06
CA VAL A 128 5.10 11.12 -2.86
C VAL A 128 4.05 12.24 -2.75
N PRO A 129 2.95 12.18 -3.52
CA PRO A 129 1.83 13.10 -3.35
C PRO A 129 1.06 12.75 -2.07
N ASP A 130 0.78 13.73 -1.22
CA ASP A 130 0.09 13.52 0.06
C ASP A 130 -0.90 14.67 0.32
N ASP A 131 -2.21 14.43 0.20
CA ASP A 131 -3.29 15.41 0.39
C ASP A 131 -3.04 16.81 -0.23
N ASP A 132 -2.63 17.81 0.55
CA ASP A 132 -2.33 19.18 0.12
C ASP A 132 -0.82 19.49 0.01
N ARG A 133 0.04 18.49 0.24
CA ARG A 133 1.51 18.58 0.28
C ARG A 133 2.21 17.54 -0.63
N PHE A 134 3.51 17.71 -0.80
CA PHE A 134 4.39 16.67 -1.37
C PHE A 134 5.36 16.22 -0.27
N LEU A 135 5.57 14.92 -0.19
CA LEU A 135 6.58 14.35 0.67
C LEU A 135 7.82 14.03 -0.18
N VAL A 136 8.87 14.83 -0.02
CA VAL A 136 10.14 14.67 -0.74
C VAL A 136 11.07 13.80 0.08
N ARG A 137 11.37 12.60 -0.40
CA ARG A 137 12.39 11.72 0.20
C ARG A 137 13.76 12.08 -0.33
N ALA A 138 14.71 12.27 0.57
CA ALA A 138 16.09 12.63 0.24
C ALA A 138 17.08 11.92 1.18
N ALA A 139 18.35 11.86 0.80
CA ALA A 139 19.44 11.56 1.71
C ALA A 139 20.15 12.87 2.09
N LEU A 140 20.19 13.18 3.38
CA LEU A 140 21.07 14.22 3.92
C LEU A 140 22.48 13.65 4.01
N VAL A 141 23.34 14.13 3.13
CA VAL A 141 24.77 13.86 3.16
C VAL A 141 25.41 14.80 4.17
N VAL A 142 26.09 14.23 5.16
CA VAL A 142 26.78 14.95 6.24
C VAL A 142 28.29 14.74 6.10
N SER A 143 29.01 15.84 6.01
CA SER A 143 30.47 15.83 5.93
C SER A 143 31.08 15.33 7.24
N GLY A 144 32.26 14.71 7.18
CA GLY A 144 32.98 14.29 8.40
C GLY A 144 33.42 15.44 9.32
N ALA A 145 33.25 16.70 8.91
CA ALA A 145 33.53 17.88 9.73
C ALA A 145 32.29 18.40 10.49
N SER A 146 31.09 17.89 10.19
CA SER A 146 29.83 18.31 10.81
C SER A 146 29.22 17.18 11.64
N SER A 147 28.49 17.54 12.70
CA SER A 147 27.69 16.60 13.46
C SER A 147 26.26 16.57 12.88
N PRO A 148 25.68 15.39 12.61
CA PRO A 148 24.28 15.26 12.22
C PRO A 148 23.29 15.99 13.13
N GLU A 149 23.54 16.01 14.45
CA GLU A 149 22.63 16.62 15.43
C GLU A 149 22.61 18.15 15.36
N ASP A 150 23.68 18.76 14.83
CA ASP A 150 23.82 20.21 14.70
C ASP A 150 23.27 20.74 13.35
N LEU A 151 22.76 19.84 12.49
CA LEU A 151 22.20 20.20 11.19
C LEU A 151 20.69 20.40 11.25
N SER A 152 20.23 21.51 10.66
CA SER A 152 18.81 21.79 10.41
C SER A 152 18.56 22.10 8.94
N ILE A 153 17.37 21.74 8.44
CA ILE A 153 16.96 22.01 7.06
C ILE A 153 15.85 23.06 7.08
N ALA A 154 16.03 24.14 6.33
CA ALA A 154 15.02 25.16 6.07
C ALA A 154 14.76 25.26 4.57
N CYS A 155 13.62 25.79 4.15
CA CYS A 155 13.32 26.01 2.74
C CYS A 155 12.98 27.46 2.47
N ILE A 156 13.47 28.00 1.35
CA ILE A 156 13.10 29.31 0.83
C ILE A 156 12.44 29.16 -0.54
N GLY A 157 11.40 29.95 -0.78
CA GLY A 157 10.69 30.02 -2.06
C GLY A 157 11.42 30.90 -3.07
N ALA A 158 10.95 30.89 -4.32
CA ALA A 158 11.46 31.78 -5.37
C ALA A 158 11.27 33.26 -5.03
N ASP A 159 10.29 33.59 -4.17
CA ASP A 159 10.06 34.93 -3.63
C ASP A 159 10.99 35.30 -2.46
N GLY A 160 11.89 34.40 -2.06
CA GLY A 160 12.86 34.62 -0.99
C GLY A 160 12.29 34.51 0.42
N ARG A 161 11.01 34.15 0.56
CA ARG A 161 10.37 33.93 1.86
C ARG A 161 10.58 32.49 2.32
N SER A 162 10.52 32.28 3.63
CA SER A 162 10.54 30.94 4.21
C SER A 162 9.31 30.17 3.74
N VAL A 163 9.53 28.93 3.30
CA VAL A 163 8.49 27.96 3.03
C VAL A 163 8.35 27.10 4.28
N ASP A 164 7.11 26.91 4.73
CA ASP A 164 6.80 25.99 5.81
C ASP A 164 7.09 24.56 5.36
N VAL A 165 8.02 23.88 6.03
CA VAL A 165 8.41 22.50 5.72
C VAL A 165 8.52 21.68 6.99
N GLY A 166 8.01 20.44 6.95
CA GLY A 166 8.24 19.44 7.98
C GLY A 166 9.42 18.57 7.57
N VAL A 167 10.41 18.39 8.45
CA VAL A 167 11.60 17.58 8.16
C VAL A 167 11.64 16.43 9.15
N MET A 168 11.73 15.22 8.63
CA MET A 168 11.73 14.01 9.42
C MET A 168 12.91 13.11 9.03
N ARG A 169 13.53 12.48 10.02
CA ARG A 169 14.58 11.47 9.79
C ARG A 169 13.92 10.09 9.71
N CYS A 170 14.21 9.36 8.63
CA CYS A 170 13.57 8.09 8.31
C CYS A 170 14.64 6.98 8.35
N GLY A 171 14.97 6.49 9.55
CA GLY A 171 15.94 5.42 9.76
C GLY A 171 17.35 5.89 10.18
N GLY A 172 18.29 4.94 10.20
CA GLY A 172 19.65 5.12 10.72
C GLY A 172 20.62 5.84 9.77
N SER A 173 21.74 6.34 10.32
CA SER A 173 22.82 6.93 9.54
C SER A 173 23.76 5.85 8.98
N VAL A 174 24.05 5.91 7.68
CA VAL A 174 25.03 5.02 7.04
C VAL A 174 26.32 5.80 6.79
N VAL A 175 27.41 5.42 7.47
CA VAL A 175 28.74 5.99 7.23
C VAL A 175 29.40 5.27 6.06
N LYS A 176 29.70 6.01 4.99
CA LYS A 176 30.31 5.49 3.77
C LYS A 176 31.77 5.94 3.67
N PRO A 177 32.73 5.01 3.55
CA PRO A 177 34.12 5.37 3.26
C PRO A 177 34.27 5.77 1.79
N VAL A 178 35.01 6.83 1.54
CA VAL A 178 35.39 7.24 0.19
C VAL A 178 36.64 6.45 -0.21
N LYS A 179 36.49 5.57 -1.21
CA LYS A 179 37.57 4.68 -1.65
C LYS A 179 38.83 5.48 -2.03
N GLY A 180 39.94 5.15 -1.38
CA GLY A 180 41.27 5.69 -1.71
C GLY A 180 41.57 7.09 -1.17
N SER A 181 40.68 7.72 -0.38
CA SER A 181 40.90 9.08 0.13
C SER A 181 41.04 9.20 1.65
N GLY A 182 40.68 8.14 2.40
CA GLY A 182 40.70 8.15 3.87
C GLY A 182 39.58 8.97 4.52
N PHE A 183 38.69 9.57 3.72
CA PHE A 183 37.52 10.30 4.20
C PHE A 183 36.30 9.38 4.34
N SER A 184 35.39 9.73 5.25
CA SER A 184 34.06 9.15 5.36
C SER A 184 33.01 10.25 5.45
N TYR A 185 31.81 9.94 5.02
CA TYR A 185 30.63 10.81 5.12
C TYR A 185 29.44 9.99 5.60
N ALA A 186 28.49 10.65 6.26
CA ALA A 186 27.26 10.01 6.70
C ALA A 186 26.12 10.33 5.72
N CYS A 187 25.28 9.33 5.44
CA CYS A 187 24.00 9.52 4.75
C CYS A 187 22.88 9.28 5.75
N ILE A 188 21.95 10.22 5.86
CA ILE A 188 20.78 10.12 6.74
C ILE A 188 19.54 10.25 5.86
N PRO A 189 18.71 9.21 5.72
CA PRO A 189 17.47 9.35 4.98
C PRO A 189 16.54 10.32 5.70
N VAL A 190 15.96 11.24 4.95
CA VAL A 190 15.03 12.24 5.43
C VAL A 190 13.82 12.33 4.51
N SER A 191 12.65 12.59 5.09
CA SER A 191 11.45 12.96 4.37
C SER A 191 11.11 14.42 4.69
N ILE A 192 10.89 15.22 3.65
CA ILE A 192 10.63 16.64 3.76
C ILE A 192 9.24 16.93 3.17
N SER A 193 8.29 17.27 4.03
CA SER A 193 6.94 17.67 3.63
C SER A 193 6.95 19.12 3.16
N VAL A 194 6.63 19.36 1.89
CA VAL A 194 6.59 20.69 1.27
C VAL A 194 5.18 20.99 0.73
N PRO A 195 4.74 22.26 0.68
CA PRO A 195 3.46 22.62 0.06
C PRO A 195 3.41 22.22 -1.42
N LYS A 196 2.23 21.93 -1.99
CA LYS A 196 2.14 21.61 -3.43
C LYS A 196 2.42 22.83 -4.32
N SER A 197 3.66 22.93 -4.80
CA SER A 197 4.08 23.86 -5.85
C SER A 197 5.00 23.15 -6.86
N LEU A 198 4.85 23.47 -8.15
CA LEU A 198 5.79 23.06 -9.21
C LEU A 198 6.85 24.13 -9.46
N GLU A 199 7.12 24.98 -8.48
CA GLU A 199 8.29 25.86 -8.48
C GLU A 199 9.50 25.14 -7.88
N ASN A 200 10.68 25.77 -7.95
CA ASN A 200 11.87 25.21 -7.33
C ASN A 200 11.82 25.40 -5.81
N TYR A 201 12.24 24.39 -5.04
CA TYR A 201 12.46 24.50 -3.60
C TYR A 201 13.95 24.65 -3.33
N CYS A 202 14.33 25.71 -2.62
CA CYS A 202 15.71 25.91 -2.21
C CYS A 202 15.86 25.57 -0.74
N PHE A 203 16.47 24.42 -0.45
CA PHE A 203 16.71 23.94 0.89
C PHE A 203 18.07 24.42 1.41
N GLU A 204 18.07 25.16 2.51
CA GLU A 204 19.27 25.51 3.27
C GLU A 204 19.57 24.41 4.28
N ILE A 205 20.77 23.84 4.22
CA ILE A 205 21.31 22.92 5.22
C ILE A 205 22.19 23.74 6.15
N ARG A 206 21.64 24.13 7.31
CA ARG A 206 22.27 25.00 8.29
C ARG A 206 23.00 24.19 9.34
N ASP A 207 24.28 24.48 9.51
CA ASP A 207 25.11 23.95 10.58
C ASP A 207 25.18 24.99 11.70
N VAL A 208 24.62 24.63 12.87
CA VAL A 208 24.53 25.52 14.03
C VAL A 208 25.90 25.69 14.70
N ALA A 209 26.74 24.66 14.66
CA ALA A 209 28.07 24.68 15.25
C ALA A 209 29.06 25.46 14.37
N ASP A 210 28.95 25.34 13.05
CA ASP A 210 29.73 26.10 12.08
C ASP A 210 28.84 26.78 11.01
N PRO A 211 28.40 28.03 11.23
CA PRO A 211 27.62 28.77 10.24
C PRO A 211 28.31 28.96 8.87
N SER A 212 29.64 28.73 8.76
CA SER A 212 30.36 28.75 7.49
C SER A 212 30.24 27.44 6.69
N ALA A 213 29.85 26.35 7.35
CA ALA A 213 29.52 25.06 6.75
C ALA A 213 28.08 24.97 6.23
N THR A 214 27.27 26.04 6.40
CA THR A 214 25.92 26.11 5.80
C THR A 214 26.01 26.03 4.28
N ARG A 215 25.17 25.18 3.69
CA ARG A 215 25.07 24.94 2.24
C ARG A 215 23.63 24.97 1.78
N PHE A 216 23.39 24.88 0.47
CA PHE A 216 22.03 24.73 -0.03
C PHE A 216 21.91 23.74 -1.19
N SER A 217 20.75 23.09 -1.27
CA SER A 217 20.36 22.17 -2.34
C SER A 217 19.06 22.67 -2.97
N VAL A 218 18.92 22.57 -4.29
CA VAL A 218 17.72 23.03 -5.00
C VAL A 218 17.02 21.82 -5.60
N LEU A 219 15.78 21.57 -5.18
CA LEU A 219 14.88 20.65 -5.87
C LEU A 219 14.23 21.43 -7.02
N GLU A 220 14.60 21.07 -8.24
CA GLU A 220 14.03 21.70 -9.42
C GLU A 220 12.63 21.18 -9.72
N ALA A 221 11.76 22.07 -10.20
CA ALA A 221 10.41 21.75 -10.64
C ALA A 221 10.34 20.55 -11.60
N TRP A 222 11.30 20.47 -12.54
CA TRP A 222 11.33 19.37 -13.52
C TRP A 222 11.72 18.04 -12.86
N LEU A 223 12.65 18.05 -11.90
CA LEU A 223 13.08 16.84 -11.19
C LEU A 223 11.97 16.34 -10.26
N LEU A 224 11.30 17.26 -9.56
CA LEU A 224 10.09 16.94 -8.79
C LEU A 224 9.00 16.36 -9.69
N GLY A 225 8.78 16.95 -10.87
CA GLY A 225 7.85 16.41 -11.88
C GLY A 225 8.21 14.98 -12.28
N CYS A 226 9.48 14.70 -12.60
CA CYS A 226 9.94 13.34 -12.91
C CYS A 226 9.73 12.37 -11.73
N MET A 227 10.04 12.77 -10.50
CA MET A 227 9.85 11.92 -9.31
C MET A 227 8.37 11.59 -9.05
N LEU A 228 7.47 12.56 -9.26
CA LEU A 228 6.02 12.35 -9.15
C LEU A 228 5.48 11.48 -10.28
N GLU A 229 6.00 11.64 -11.51
CA GLU A 229 5.70 10.76 -12.65
C GLU A 229 6.17 9.33 -12.38
N ASP A 230 7.38 9.14 -11.85
CA ASP A 230 7.93 7.84 -11.47
C ASP A 230 7.09 7.20 -10.36
N PHE A 231 6.71 7.96 -9.32
CA PHE A 231 5.80 7.49 -8.28
C PHE A 231 4.46 7.05 -8.87
N GLY A 232 3.84 7.88 -9.71
CA GLY A 232 2.58 7.53 -10.38
C GLY A 232 2.70 6.32 -11.30
N ALA A 233 3.85 6.13 -11.95
CA ALA A 233 4.10 4.98 -12.81
C ALA A 233 4.26 3.67 -12.00
N LEU A 234 4.93 3.74 -10.86
CA LEU A 234 5.14 2.60 -9.94
C LEU A 234 3.85 2.20 -9.22
N THR A 235 3.06 3.18 -8.77
CA THR A 235 1.88 2.97 -7.90
C THR A 235 0.57 2.79 -8.66
N ARG A 236 0.60 2.85 -10.00
CA ARG A 236 -0.56 2.63 -10.86
C ARG A 236 -1.07 1.19 -10.74
N ASN A 237 -2.24 1.04 -10.13
CA ASN A 237 -2.98 -0.21 -10.07
C ASN A 237 -3.85 -0.44 -11.32
N ALA A 238 -4.44 -1.63 -11.44
CA ALA A 238 -5.23 -2.04 -12.60
C ALA A 238 -6.51 -1.22 -12.83
N GLN A 239 -7.14 -0.63 -11.80
CA GLN A 239 -8.40 0.14 -11.93
C GLN A 239 -8.21 1.38 -12.81
N ILE A 240 -7.05 2.01 -12.67
CA ILE A 240 -6.71 3.29 -13.30
C ILE A 240 -5.72 3.12 -14.47
N ASP A 241 -5.41 1.89 -14.85
CA ASP A 241 -4.47 1.62 -15.93
C ASP A 241 -5.16 1.74 -17.30
N SER A 242 -4.73 2.74 -18.08
CA SER A 242 -5.26 2.99 -19.43
C SER A 242 -4.97 1.86 -20.44
N ARG A 243 -4.10 0.90 -20.08
CA ARG A 243 -3.82 -0.29 -20.88
C ARG A 243 -4.91 -1.36 -20.75
N TYR A 244 -5.79 -1.27 -19.74
CA TYR A 244 -6.78 -2.30 -19.45
C TYR A 244 -7.64 -2.72 -20.64
N PRO A 245 -8.24 -1.83 -21.45
CA PRO A 245 -9.08 -2.26 -22.57
C PRO A 245 -8.33 -3.16 -23.57
N ALA A 246 -7.05 -2.84 -23.84
CA ALA A 246 -6.23 -3.64 -24.73
C ALA A 246 -5.77 -4.95 -24.08
N TRP A 247 -5.53 -4.94 -22.76
CA TRP A 247 -5.29 -6.15 -21.99
C TRP A 247 -6.50 -7.09 -22.05
N PHE A 248 -7.70 -6.59 -21.75
CA PHE A 248 -8.93 -7.38 -21.74
C PHE A 248 -9.18 -8.03 -23.11
N GLU A 249 -9.15 -7.28 -24.20
CA GLU A 249 -9.36 -7.83 -25.55
C GLU A 249 -8.35 -8.93 -25.93
N LYS A 250 -7.15 -8.93 -25.36
CA LYS A 250 -6.15 -9.99 -25.58
C LYS A 250 -6.41 -11.25 -24.77
N HIS A 251 -7.01 -11.12 -23.59
CA HIS A 251 -7.29 -12.23 -22.66
C HIS A 251 -8.70 -12.80 -22.81
N ARG A 252 -9.58 -12.05 -23.46
CA ARG A 252 -10.94 -12.44 -23.81
C ARG A 252 -10.92 -13.65 -24.75
N ALA A 253 -11.87 -14.57 -24.57
CA ALA A 253 -12.01 -15.73 -25.44
C ALA A 253 -12.27 -15.30 -26.89
N ASP A 254 -11.38 -15.70 -27.80
CA ASP A 254 -11.56 -15.47 -29.23
C ASP A 254 -12.52 -16.48 -29.86
N GLU A 255 -12.96 -16.22 -31.10
CA GLU A 255 -13.92 -17.10 -31.79
C GLU A 255 -13.37 -18.53 -32.05
N ALA A 256 -12.05 -18.73 -32.04
CA ALA A 256 -11.48 -20.07 -32.15
C ALA A 256 -11.70 -20.85 -30.85
N VAL A 257 -11.45 -20.23 -29.70
CA VAL A 257 -11.77 -20.79 -28.37
C VAL A 257 -13.26 -21.05 -28.24
N LEU A 258 -14.10 -20.06 -28.55
CA LEU A 258 -15.56 -20.19 -28.44
C LEU A 258 -16.12 -21.32 -29.33
N ARG A 259 -15.59 -21.50 -30.54
CA ARG A 259 -15.97 -22.61 -31.41
C ARG A 259 -15.63 -23.97 -30.77
N VAL A 260 -14.42 -24.11 -30.21
CA VAL A 260 -14.02 -25.34 -29.52
C VAL A 260 -14.94 -25.64 -28.34
N GLN A 261 -15.30 -24.63 -27.55
CA GLN A 261 -16.24 -24.80 -26.44
C GLN A 261 -17.62 -25.30 -26.91
N ARG A 262 -18.18 -24.73 -27.99
CA ARG A 262 -19.48 -25.16 -28.56
C ARG A 262 -19.46 -26.60 -29.09
N GLU A 263 -18.31 -27.05 -29.58
CA GLU A 263 -18.12 -28.41 -30.12
C GLU A 263 -17.78 -29.43 -29.02
N THR A 264 -17.34 -28.97 -27.84
CA THR A 264 -16.93 -29.83 -26.73
C THR A 264 -18.15 -30.37 -25.98
N VAL A 265 -18.22 -31.70 -25.85
CA VAL A 265 -19.24 -32.37 -25.06
C VAL A 265 -18.72 -32.61 -23.66
N LEU A 266 -19.34 -31.97 -22.67
CA LEU A 266 -19.04 -32.16 -21.25
C LEU A 266 -19.97 -33.23 -20.66
N GLU A 267 -19.42 -34.39 -20.30
CA GLU A 267 -20.16 -35.46 -19.61
C GLU A 267 -20.54 -35.02 -18.19
N SER A 268 -21.73 -35.40 -17.70
CA SER A 268 -22.23 -35.05 -16.35
C SER A 268 -22.28 -33.55 -16.05
N ALA A 269 -22.38 -32.71 -17.07
CA ALA A 269 -22.31 -31.27 -16.91
C ALA A 269 -23.56 -30.68 -16.20
N PRO A 270 -23.39 -29.64 -15.36
CA PRO A 270 -24.48 -29.05 -14.58
C PRO A 270 -25.44 -28.20 -15.43
N VAL A 271 -26.70 -28.08 -15.02
CA VAL A 271 -27.63 -27.11 -15.61
C VAL A 271 -27.62 -25.82 -14.80
N PHE A 272 -27.47 -24.67 -15.46
CA PHE A 272 -27.54 -23.35 -14.80
C PHE A 272 -28.91 -22.69 -15.03
N SER A 273 -29.58 -22.29 -13.95
CA SER A 273 -30.76 -21.42 -14.00
C SER A 273 -30.34 -19.97 -13.76
N ILE A 274 -30.44 -19.13 -14.77
CA ILE A 274 -30.12 -17.70 -14.66
C ILE A 274 -31.41 -16.95 -14.31
N VAL A 275 -31.47 -16.38 -13.11
CA VAL A 275 -32.64 -15.65 -12.62
C VAL A 275 -32.40 -14.15 -12.80
N VAL A 276 -33.32 -13.49 -13.53
CA VAL A 276 -33.24 -12.06 -13.83
C VAL A 276 -34.56 -11.36 -13.45
N PRO A 277 -34.59 -10.65 -12.32
CA PRO A 277 -35.67 -9.72 -11.99
C PRO A 277 -35.70 -8.52 -12.94
N LEU A 278 -36.85 -8.24 -13.55
CA LEU A 278 -37.04 -7.11 -14.46
C LEU A 278 -38.02 -6.11 -13.83
N TYR A 279 -37.63 -4.84 -13.73
CA TYR A 279 -38.52 -3.77 -13.29
C TYR A 279 -38.25 -2.50 -14.10
N LYS A 280 -39.17 -2.15 -14.99
CA LYS A 280 -39.04 -0.98 -15.89
C LYS A 280 -37.70 -0.96 -16.64
N THR A 281 -37.21 -2.14 -16.99
CA THR A 281 -35.94 -2.33 -17.68
C THR A 281 -36.02 -1.72 -19.08
N PRO A 282 -35.12 -0.77 -19.43
CA PRO A 282 -35.11 -0.20 -20.78
C PRO A 282 -34.92 -1.27 -21.85
N ARG A 283 -35.70 -1.21 -22.93
CA ARG A 283 -35.70 -2.21 -24.02
C ARG A 283 -34.30 -2.54 -24.53
N ARG A 284 -33.47 -1.53 -24.76
CA ARG A 284 -32.08 -1.70 -25.21
C ARG A 284 -31.27 -2.58 -24.25
N PHE A 285 -31.36 -2.31 -22.94
CA PHE A 285 -30.60 -3.04 -21.93
C PHE A 285 -31.07 -4.48 -21.82
N PHE A 286 -32.39 -4.69 -21.84
CA PHE A 286 -32.99 -6.02 -21.88
C PHE A 286 -32.52 -6.83 -23.10
N ASP A 287 -32.57 -6.24 -24.31
CA ASP A 287 -32.18 -6.94 -25.53
C ASP A 287 -30.69 -7.33 -25.50
N GLU A 288 -29.80 -6.40 -25.10
CA GLU A 288 -28.36 -6.68 -24.98
C GLU A 288 -28.09 -7.77 -23.92
N MET A 289 -28.79 -7.73 -22.77
CA MET A 289 -28.68 -8.73 -21.71
C MET A 289 -29.10 -10.12 -22.18
N VAL A 290 -30.29 -10.26 -22.79
CA VAL A 290 -30.77 -11.55 -23.33
C VAL A 290 -29.83 -12.09 -24.42
N LEU A 291 -29.29 -11.21 -25.27
CA LEU A 291 -28.32 -11.61 -26.29
C LEU A 291 -27.03 -12.16 -25.66
N SER A 292 -26.54 -11.57 -24.56
CA SER A 292 -25.34 -12.07 -23.86
C SER A 292 -25.53 -13.48 -23.27
N VAL A 293 -26.72 -13.78 -22.75
CA VAL A 293 -27.07 -15.14 -22.27
C VAL A 293 -27.21 -16.12 -23.44
N ARG A 294 -27.77 -15.69 -24.56
CA ARG A 294 -27.89 -16.54 -25.76
C ARG A 294 -26.56 -16.84 -26.42
N ALA A 295 -25.58 -15.95 -26.26
CA ALA A 295 -24.24 -16.09 -26.82
C ALA A 295 -23.39 -17.14 -26.10
N GLN A 296 -23.84 -17.65 -24.95
CA GLN A 296 -23.13 -18.66 -24.16
C GLN A 296 -22.79 -19.89 -25.00
N THR A 297 -21.52 -20.29 -24.99
CA THR A 297 -21.02 -21.48 -25.71
C THR A 297 -21.48 -22.78 -25.05
N TYR A 298 -21.69 -22.76 -23.73
CA TYR A 298 -22.30 -23.84 -22.98
C TYR A 298 -23.82 -23.86 -23.18
N ALA A 299 -24.37 -25.00 -23.59
CA ALA A 299 -25.77 -25.08 -24.03
C ALA A 299 -26.80 -25.35 -22.92
N ARG A 300 -26.37 -25.90 -21.77
CA ARG A 300 -27.27 -26.40 -20.72
C ARG A 300 -27.60 -25.33 -19.68
N TRP A 301 -28.45 -24.41 -20.07
CA TRP A 301 -28.97 -23.36 -19.21
C TRP A 301 -30.44 -23.10 -19.45
N GLU A 302 -31.07 -22.43 -18.50
CA GLU A 302 -32.36 -21.77 -18.68
C GLU A 302 -32.26 -20.32 -18.19
N LEU A 303 -32.99 -19.42 -18.85
CA LEU A 303 -33.08 -18.00 -18.49
C LEU A 303 -34.48 -17.72 -17.97
N ILE A 304 -34.59 -17.32 -16.71
CA ILE A 304 -35.86 -17.08 -16.03
C ILE A 304 -36.03 -15.57 -15.90
N LEU A 305 -36.86 -15.02 -16.78
CA LEU A 305 -37.20 -13.61 -16.81
C LEU A 305 -38.39 -13.36 -15.89
N VAL A 306 -38.14 -12.75 -14.73
CA VAL A 306 -39.18 -12.40 -13.76
C VAL A 306 -39.65 -10.98 -14.02
N ASN A 307 -40.73 -10.82 -14.79
CA ASN A 307 -41.28 -9.50 -15.11
C ASN A 307 -42.14 -8.97 -13.97
N ALA A 308 -41.60 -7.98 -13.24
CA ALA A 308 -42.23 -7.32 -12.09
C ALA A 308 -42.84 -5.95 -12.44
N SER A 309 -42.89 -5.58 -13.72
CA SER A 309 -43.62 -4.40 -14.22
C SER A 309 -44.56 -4.81 -15.34
N PRO A 310 -45.65 -5.56 -15.05
CA PRO A 310 -46.59 -6.04 -16.05
C PRO A 310 -47.32 -4.90 -16.78
N GLU A 311 -47.34 -3.70 -16.21
CA GLU A 311 -47.89 -2.49 -16.83
C GLU A 311 -47.02 -1.95 -17.99
N ASP A 312 -45.76 -2.35 -18.07
CA ASP A 312 -44.85 -1.99 -19.15
C ASP A 312 -45.05 -2.94 -20.36
N GLU A 313 -45.95 -2.55 -21.25
CA GLU A 313 -46.30 -3.32 -22.46
C GLU A 313 -45.11 -3.51 -23.42
N GLU A 314 -44.16 -2.57 -23.45
CA GLU A 314 -42.97 -2.68 -24.30
C GLU A 314 -42.05 -3.79 -23.79
N LEU A 315 -41.74 -3.76 -22.49
CA LEU A 315 -40.94 -4.80 -21.83
C LEU A 315 -41.67 -6.16 -21.86
N ALA A 316 -42.96 -6.20 -21.54
CA ALA A 316 -43.76 -7.43 -21.60
C ALA A 316 -43.84 -8.01 -23.03
N GLY A 317 -43.84 -7.14 -24.05
CA GLY A 317 -43.70 -7.53 -25.45
C GLY A 317 -42.34 -8.18 -25.72
N ALA A 318 -41.25 -7.53 -25.32
CA ALA A 318 -39.88 -8.01 -25.49
C ALA A 318 -39.62 -9.36 -24.80
N VAL A 319 -40.11 -9.52 -23.57
CA VAL A 319 -39.99 -10.76 -22.80
C VAL A 319 -40.72 -11.92 -23.49
N ARG A 320 -41.93 -11.68 -24.02
CA ARG A 320 -42.68 -12.67 -24.82
C ARG A 320 -41.97 -13.04 -26.11
N GLU A 321 -41.35 -12.07 -26.78
CA GLU A 321 -40.54 -12.29 -27.98
C GLU A 321 -39.32 -13.15 -27.70
N ALA A 322 -38.60 -12.87 -26.60
CA ALA A 322 -37.45 -13.66 -26.15
C ALA A 322 -37.84 -15.12 -25.88
N SER A 323 -38.89 -15.37 -25.09
CA SER A 323 -39.33 -16.75 -24.80
C SER A 323 -39.81 -17.52 -26.04
N ARG A 324 -40.45 -16.85 -27.00
CA ARG A 324 -40.87 -17.49 -28.26
C ARG A 324 -39.70 -17.86 -29.18
N SER A 325 -38.58 -17.16 -29.08
CA SER A 325 -37.42 -17.37 -29.96
C SER A 325 -36.41 -18.37 -29.43
N ASP A 326 -36.46 -18.72 -28.14
CA ASP A 326 -35.61 -19.74 -27.52
C ASP A 326 -36.36 -20.40 -26.37
N GLU A 327 -36.61 -21.71 -26.46
CA GLU A 327 -37.40 -22.47 -25.46
C GLU A 327 -36.75 -22.54 -24.08
N ARG A 328 -35.45 -22.26 -23.98
CA ARG A 328 -34.72 -22.16 -22.71
C ARG A 328 -35.05 -20.88 -21.95
N VAL A 329 -35.65 -19.89 -22.61
CA VAL A 329 -36.07 -18.62 -21.99
C VAL A 329 -37.49 -18.76 -21.46
N LYS A 330 -37.63 -18.79 -20.13
CA LYS A 330 -38.88 -18.90 -19.39
C LYS A 330 -39.32 -17.53 -18.88
N ILE A 331 -40.63 -17.32 -18.82
CA ILE A 331 -41.23 -16.08 -18.34
C ILE A 331 -41.99 -16.38 -17.06
N LEU A 332 -41.78 -15.54 -16.05
CA LEU A 332 -42.62 -15.43 -14.87
C LEU A 332 -43.13 -13.99 -14.77
N ALA A 333 -44.42 -13.77 -15.02
CA ALA A 333 -45.04 -12.47 -14.83
C ALA A 333 -45.58 -12.36 -13.41
N LEU A 334 -45.18 -11.31 -12.68
CA LEU A 334 -45.71 -10.98 -11.35
C LEU A 334 -46.86 -9.97 -11.49
N GLU A 335 -47.78 -9.96 -10.52
CA GLU A 335 -48.89 -9.00 -10.49
C GLU A 335 -48.42 -7.58 -10.14
N GLU A 336 -47.37 -7.47 -9.32
CA GLU A 336 -46.76 -6.22 -8.88
C GLU A 336 -45.28 -6.40 -8.54
N ASN A 337 -44.56 -5.29 -8.38
CA ASN A 337 -43.16 -5.30 -7.95
C ASN A 337 -43.04 -5.53 -6.44
N GLY A 338 -42.47 -6.67 -6.04
CA GLY A 338 -42.27 -7.04 -4.63
C GLY A 338 -40.94 -6.59 -4.03
N GLY A 339 -40.07 -5.90 -4.79
CA GLY A 339 -38.68 -5.62 -4.40
C GLY A 339 -37.70 -6.68 -4.90
N ILE A 340 -36.40 -6.45 -4.68
CA ILE A 340 -35.34 -7.28 -5.29
C ILE A 340 -35.44 -8.72 -4.79
N SER A 341 -35.46 -8.92 -3.47
CA SER A 341 -35.53 -10.27 -2.90
C SER A 341 -36.80 -11.02 -3.30
N ALA A 342 -37.97 -10.38 -3.22
CA ALA A 342 -39.23 -11.04 -3.54
C ALA A 342 -39.31 -11.48 -5.02
N ASN A 343 -38.87 -10.61 -5.93
CA ASN A 343 -38.87 -10.92 -7.37
C ASN A 343 -37.87 -12.04 -7.69
N SER A 344 -36.64 -11.97 -7.15
CA SER A 344 -35.64 -13.02 -7.28
C SER A 344 -36.12 -14.36 -6.70
N ASN A 345 -36.75 -14.35 -5.53
CA ASN A 345 -37.30 -15.54 -4.89
C ASN A 345 -38.37 -16.23 -5.73
N ALA A 346 -39.22 -15.47 -6.41
CA ALA A 346 -40.20 -16.01 -7.35
C ALA A 346 -39.52 -16.74 -8.52
N GLY A 347 -38.41 -16.18 -9.03
CA GLY A 347 -37.56 -16.83 -10.04
C GLY A 347 -36.88 -18.10 -9.54
N ILE A 348 -36.28 -18.07 -8.33
CA ILE A 348 -35.66 -19.24 -7.69
C ILE A 348 -36.66 -20.39 -7.52
N ALA A 349 -37.91 -20.09 -7.20
CA ALA A 349 -38.95 -21.10 -6.99
C ALA A 349 -39.28 -21.91 -8.24
N VAL A 350 -39.11 -21.32 -9.43
CA VAL A 350 -39.37 -22.00 -10.72
C VAL A 350 -38.09 -22.51 -11.40
N ALA A 351 -36.92 -22.20 -10.83
CA ALA A 351 -35.62 -22.66 -11.30
C ALA A 351 -35.43 -24.17 -11.12
N SER A 352 -34.98 -24.83 -12.18
CA SER A 352 -34.84 -26.28 -12.29
C SER A 352 -33.40 -26.78 -12.48
N GLY A 353 -32.44 -25.86 -12.57
CA GLY A 353 -31.02 -26.14 -12.73
C GLY A 353 -30.35 -26.66 -11.45
N ASP A 354 -29.20 -27.28 -11.63
CA ASP A 354 -28.32 -27.74 -10.56
C ASP A 354 -27.66 -26.56 -9.81
N PHE A 355 -27.54 -25.42 -10.50
CA PHE A 355 -27.05 -24.15 -9.97
C PHE A 355 -28.02 -23.02 -10.32
N VAL A 356 -28.11 -22.03 -9.45
CA VAL A 356 -28.87 -20.80 -9.65
C VAL A 356 -27.90 -19.63 -9.71
N SER A 357 -27.92 -18.90 -10.82
CA SER A 357 -27.11 -17.71 -11.06
C SER A 357 -27.98 -16.45 -10.96
N PHE A 358 -27.48 -15.45 -10.23
CA PHE A 358 -28.13 -14.15 -10.08
C PHE A 358 -27.54 -13.18 -11.11
N PHE A 359 -28.41 -12.62 -11.96
CA PHE A 359 -27.95 -11.73 -13.03
C PHE A 359 -28.84 -10.48 -13.12
N ASP A 360 -28.18 -9.32 -13.18
CA ASP A 360 -28.87 -8.04 -13.27
C ASP A 360 -29.37 -7.75 -14.70
N HIS A 361 -30.53 -7.11 -14.77
CA HIS A 361 -31.29 -6.96 -16.01
C HIS A 361 -30.65 -6.01 -17.03
N ASP A 362 -29.64 -5.25 -16.62
CA ASP A 362 -28.96 -4.22 -17.39
C ASP A 362 -27.44 -4.41 -17.49
N ASP A 363 -26.94 -5.61 -17.17
CA ASP A 363 -25.53 -5.96 -17.30
C ASP A 363 -25.29 -6.96 -18.44
N LEU A 364 -24.03 -7.34 -18.64
CA LEU A 364 -23.60 -8.25 -19.68
C LEU A 364 -22.65 -9.31 -19.13
N ILE A 365 -22.73 -10.50 -19.71
CA ILE A 365 -21.81 -11.61 -19.44
C ILE A 365 -21.07 -12.05 -20.70
N GLU A 366 -19.83 -12.52 -20.53
CA GLU A 366 -19.00 -13.04 -21.61
C GLU A 366 -19.48 -14.43 -22.09
N PRO A 367 -19.35 -14.75 -23.40
CA PRO A 367 -19.94 -15.95 -24.00
C PRO A 367 -19.33 -17.26 -23.51
N ASP A 368 -18.16 -17.24 -22.87
CA ASP A 368 -17.51 -18.40 -22.28
C ASP A 368 -17.86 -18.62 -20.79
N LEU A 369 -18.58 -17.69 -20.14
CA LEU A 369 -18.83 -17.73 -18.68
C LEU A 369 -19.37 -19.09 -18.19
N LEU A 370 -20.49 -19.55 -18.74
CA LEU A 370 -21.11 -20.79 -18.27
C LEU A 370 -20.27 -22.04 -18.60
N TYR A 371 -19.43 -21.96 -19.64
CA TYR A 371 -18.52 -23.06 -19.98
C TYR A 371 -17.40 -23.17 -18.93
N GLU A 372 -16.82 -22.04 -18.54
CA GLU A 372 -15.81 -21.97 -17.47
C GLU A 372 -16.38 -22.45 -16.13
N TYR A 373 -17.61 -22.04 -15.80
CA TYR A 373 -18.29 -22.52 -14.58
C TYR A 373 -18.57 -24.03 -14.64
N ALA A 374 -18.97 -24.57 -15.79
CA ALA A 374 -19.16 -26.01 -15.96
C ALA A 374 -17.84 -26.78 -15.76
N LEU A 375 -16.73 -26.27 -16.31
CA LEU A 375 -15.41 -26.88 -16.11
C LEU A 375 -14.99 -26.89 -14.64
N ALA A 376 -15.14 -25.76 -13.95
CA ALA A 376 -14.83 -25.67 -12.52
C ALA A 376 -15.60 -26.71 -11.68
N VAL A 377 -16.89 -26.89 -11.95
CA VAL A 377 -17.73 -27.90 -11.27
C VAL A 377 -17.31 -29.33 -11.62
N LEU A 378 -16.87 -29.59 -12.86
CA LEU A 378 -16.41 -30.92 -13.26
C LEU A 378 -15.06 -31.27 -12.66
N GLU A 379 -14.16 -30.30 -12.54
CA GLU A 379 -12.88 -30.45 -11.86
C GLU A 379 -13.06 -30.64 -10.34
N ARG A 380 -14.00 -29.90 -9.76
CA ARG A 380 -14.34 -29.92 -8.33
C ARG A 380 -15.84 -30.09 -8.12
N PRO A 381 -16.37 -31.33 -8.14
CA PRO A 381 -17.80 -31.61 -7.98
C PRO A 381 -18.40 -31.19 -6.63
N ASP A 382 -17.56 -30.88 -5.64
CA ASP A 382 -17.89 -30.31 -4.35
C ASP A 382 -18.08 -28.78 -4.36
N THR A 383 -17.88 -28.11 -5.51
CA THR A 383 -18.11 -26.66 -5.67
C THR A 383 -19.56 -26.29 -5.40
N ASP A 384 -19.80 -25.41 -4.42
CA ASP A 384 -21.14 -25.02 -3.98
C ASP A 384 -21.46 -23.56 -4.29
N LEU A 385 -20.44 -22.72 -4.50
CA LEU A 385 -20.56 -21.34 -4.93
C LEU A 385 -19.50 -21.05 -5.99
N LEU A 386 -19.88 -20.32 -7.03
CA LEU A 386 -19.03 -19.82 -8.10
C LEU A 386 -19.14 -18.30 -8.19
N TYR A 387 -18.02 -17.65 -8.46
CA TYR A 387 -17.96 -16.24 -8.85
C TYR A 387 -16.79 -15.99 -9.81
N CYS A 388 -16.78 -14.83 -10.47
CA CYS A 388 -15.74 -14.42 -11.40
C CYS A 388 -15.32 -12.96 -11.19
N ASP A 389 -14.22 -12.58 -11.84
CA ASP A 389 -13.81 -11.18 -11.94
C ASP A 389 -14.82 -10.38 -12.77
N GLU A 390 -14.85 -9.07 -12.52
CA GLU A 390 -15.75 -8.14 -13.20
C GLU A 390 -15.04 -6.85 -13.58
N ASP A 391 -15.60 -6.13 -14.54
CA ASP A 391 -15.23 -4.74 -14.82
C ASP A 391 -16.46 -3.87 -15.02
N LYS A 392 -16.24 -2.60 -15.40
CA LYS A 392 -17.31 -1.69 -15.77
C LYS A 392 -17.33 -1.43 -17.27
N LYS A 393 -18.53 -1.31 -17.81
CA LYS A 393 -18.77 -0.90 -19.20
C LYS A 393 -19.43 0.48 -19.25
N GLY A 394 -18.75 1.42 -19.91
CA GLY A 394 -19.23 2.80 -20.08
C GLY A 394 -20.29 2.94 -21.18
N GLU A 395 -20.98 4.09 -21.21
CA GLU A 395 -21.96 4.41 -22.27
C GLU A 395 -21.31 4.52 -23.66
N ASP A 396 -20.00 4.79 -23.72
CA ASP A 396 -19.19 4.79 -24.95
C ASP A 396 -18.79 3.37 -25.41
N GLY A 397 -19.17 2.35 -24.66
CA GLY A 397 -18.89 0.94 -24.92
C GLY A 397 -17.52 0.46 -24.46
N ARG A 398 -16.69 1.33 -23.83
CA ARG A 398 -15.37 0.94 -23.32
C ARG A 398 -15.46 0.23 -21.98
N TYR A 399 -14.58 -0.74 -21.78
CA TYR A 399 -14.37 -1.43 -20.52
C TYR A 399 -13.32 -0.71 -19.67
N PHE A 400 -13.54 -0.59 -18.36
CA PHE A 400 -12.65 0.10 -17.42
C PHE A 400 -12.88 -0.36 -15.98
N ASP A 401 -12.03 0.07 -15.04
CA ASP A 401 -12.14 -0.22 -13.61
C ASP A 401 -12.26 -1.73 -13.28
N PRO A 402 -11.32 -2.58 -13.76
CA PRO A 402 -11.38 -4.03 -13.52
C PRO A 402 -11.16 -4.38 -12.05
N PHE A 403 -12.05 -5.21 -11.52
CA PHE A 403 -11.84 -5.92 -10.27
C PHE A 403 -11.36 -7.34 -10.50
N PHE A 404 -10.04 -7.51 -10.39
CA PHE A 404 -9.37 -8.79 -10.25
C PHE A 404 -9.47 -9.22 -8.78
N LYS A 405 -10.51 -9.98 -8.48
CA LYS A 405 -10.88 -10.42 -7.13
C LYS A 405 -9.88 -11.47 -6.62
N PRO A 406 -9.61 -11.55 -5.32
CA PRO A 406 -8.88 -12.68 -4.75
C PRO A 406 -9.75 -13.95 -4.78
N ASP A 407 -9.16 -15.09 -4.46
CA ASP A 407 -9.92 -16.28 -4.06
C ASP A 407 -10.70 -16.02 -2.76
N PHE A 408 -11.49 -16.99 -2.31
CA PHE A 408 -12.43 -16.79 -1.21
C PHE A 408 -11.74 -16.25 0.06
N ASN A 409 -12.17 -15.07 0.51
CA ASN A 409 -11.62 -14.33 1.64
C ASN A 409 -12.78 -13.92 2.56
N LEU A 410 -12.86 -14.58 3.72
CA LEU A 410 -14.02 -14.46 4.59
C LEU A 410 -14.03 -13.12 5.30
N ASP A 411 -12.87 -12.65 5.76
CA ASP A 411 -12.78 -11.36 6.45
C ASP A 411 -12.97 -10.19 5.49
N LEU A 412 -12.52 -10.29 4.25
CA LEU A 412 -12.86 -9.31 3.20
C LEU A 412 -14.36 -9.35 2.88
N LEU A 413 -14.97 -10.53 2.80
CA LEU A 413 -16.42 -10.64 2.61
C LEU A 413 -17.20 -10.01 3.77
N ARG A 414 -16.71 -10.12 5.01
CA ARG A 414 -17.31 -9.44 6.17
C ARG A 414 -17.11 -7.93 6.12
N ASN A 415 -16.02 -7.46 5.50
CA ASN A 415 -15.78 -6.03 5.29
C ASN A 415 -16.64 -5.46 4.16
N ASN A 416 -16.76 -6.13 3.02
CA ASN A 416 -17.58 -5.68 1.90
C ASN A 416 -17.99 -6.84 0.99
N ASN A 417 -19.07 -6.65 0.24
CA ASN A 417 -19.54 -7.63 -0.73
C ASN A 417 -18.67 -7.61 -2.00
N TYR A 418 -17.45 -8.16 -1.92
CA TYR A 418 -16.51 -8.16 -3.05
C TYR A 418 -16.86 -9.21 -4.14
N ILE A 419 -17.68 -10.22 -3.79
CA ILE A 419 -18.16 -11.23 -4.74
C ILE A 419 -19.23 -10.62 -5.64
N CYS A 420 -20.27 -10.03 -5.02
CA CYS A 420 -21.37 -9.30 -5.65
C CYS A 420 -21.93 -9.97 -6.92
N HIS A 421 -21.44 -9.57 -8.09
CA HIS A 421 -22.06 -9.95 -9.35
C HIS A 421 -21.58 -11.29 -9.92
N MET A 422 -22.53 -11.87 -10.66
CA MET A 422 -22.63 -13.26 -11.10
C MET A 422 -22.46 -14.31 -10.01
N LEU A 423 -22.93 -14.02 -8.78
CA LEU A 423 -23.10 -15.01 -7.74
C LEU A 423 -23.86 -16.23 -8.29
N THR A 424 -23.24 -17.41 -8.22
CA THR A 424 -23.85 -18.66 -8.69
C THR A 424 -23.77 -19.73 -7.62
N VAL A 425 -24.91 -20.19 -7.14
CA VAL A 425 -25.02 -21.07 -5.96
C VAL A 425 -25.63 -22.41 -6.35
N ARG A 426 -25.07 -23.50 -5.82
CA ARG A 426 -25.64 -24.83 -6.00
C ARG A 426 -27.05 -24.91 -5.40
N ARG A 427 -28.00 -25.45 -6.17
CA ARG A 427 -29.41 -25.64 -5.80
C ARG A 427 -29.54 -26.29 -4.42
N SER A 428 -28.82 -27.38 -4.16
CA SER A 428 -28.90 -28.11 -2.88
C SER A 428 -28.45 -27.27 -1.68
N VAL A 429 -27.50 -26.36 -1.87
CA VAL A 429 -27.05 -25.45 -0.79
C VAL A 429 -28.03 -24.30 -0.63
N LEU A 430 -28.54 -23.74 -1.73
CA LEU A 430 -29.59 -22.74 -1.70
C LEU A 430 -30.85 -23.24 -0.97
N ASP A 431 -31.23 -24.49 -1.20
CA ASP A 431 -32.36 -25.13 -0.53
C ASP A 431 -32.10 -25.37 0.98
N GLN A 432 -30.83 -25.51 1.38
CA GLN A 432 -30.42 -25.64 2.78
C GLN A 432 -30.44 -24.28 3.50
N VAL A 433 -29.89 -23.23 2.88
CA VAL A 433 -29.74 -21.91 3.52
C VAL A 433 -30.98 -21.03 3.42
N GLY A 434 -31.92 -21.39 2.54
CA GLY A 434 -33.15 -20.65 2.28
C GLY A 434 -32.98 -19.51 1.27
N LEU A 435 -34.11 -18.88 0.94
CA LEU A 435 -34.25 -17.84 -0.06
C LEU A 435 -33.63 -16.49 0.37
N LEU A 436 -33.70 -15.47 -0.49
CA LEU A 436 -33.26 -14.12 -0.14
C LEU A 436 -34.18 -13.51 0.92
N ASP A 437 -33.61 -12.79 1.89
CA ASP A 437 -34.36 -12.09 2.93
C ASP A 437 -34.67 -10.66 2.48
N PRO A 438 -35.96 -10.29 2.27
CA PRO A 438 -36.35 -8.92 1.92
C PRO A 438 -35.95 -7.88 2.97
N ALA A 439 -35.69 -8.29 4.21
CA ALA A 439 -35.09 -7.39 5.17
C ALA A 439 -33.80 -6.81 4.59
N CYS A 440 -32.92 -7.63 4.02
CA CYS A 440 -31.62 -7.26 3.47
C CYS A 440 -31.66 -6.66 2.05
N ASP A 441 -32.80 -6.21 1.53
CA ASP A 441 -32.87 -5.52 0.24
C ASP A 441 -31.88 -4.33 0.18
N GLY A 442 -31.03 -4.33 -0.84
CA GLY A 442 -29.85 -3.46 -0.99
C GLY A 442 -28.51 -4.16 -0.73
N ALA A 443 -28.52 -5.31 -0.06
CA ALA A 443 -27.37 -6.20 0.20
C ALA A 443 -27.80 -7.68 0.29
N GLN A 444 -28.87 -8.04 -0.43
CA GLN A 444 -29.48 -9.37 -0.37
C GLN A 444 -28.55 -10.47 -0.87
N ASP A 445 -27.73 -10.15 -1.87
CA ASP A 445 -26.67 -10.99 -2.42
C ASP A 445 -25.52 -11.17 -1.43
N HIS A 446 -25.17 -10.13 -0.67
CA HIS A 446 -24.19 -10.20 0.40
C HIS A 446 -24.63 -11.15 1.52
N ASP A 447 -25.87 -11.00 2.01
CA ASP A 447 -26.46 -11.90 3.01
C ASP A 447 -26.49 -13.36 2.52
N LEU A 448 -26.91 -13.59 1.28
CA LEU A 448 -26.93 -14.94 0.71
C LEU A 448 -25.52 -15.52 0.62
N THR A 449 -24.54 -14.75 0.15
CA THR A 449 -23.14 -15.18 0.03
C THR A 449 -22.57 -15.57 1.39
N LEU A 450 -22.84 -14.78 2.43
CA LEU A 450 -22.46 -15.08 3.81
C LEU A 450 -23.14 -16.35 4.34
N ARG A 451 -24.44 -16.55 4.08
CA ARG A 451 -25.15 -17.79 4.48
C ARG A 451 -24.61 -19.03 3.77
N VAL A 452 -24.30 -18.91 2.47
CA VAL A 452 -23.74 -20.01 1.70
C VAL A 452 -22.34 -20.35 2.20
N SER A 453 -21.51 -19.35 2.53
CA SER A 453 -20.15 -19.60 3.01
C SER A 453 -20.09 -20.32 4.37
N GLU A 454 -21.13 -20.22 5.18
CA GLU A 454 -21.27 -20.94 6.46
C GLU A 454 -21.37 -22.47 6.28
N CYS A 455 -21.73 -22.97 5.08
CA CYS A 455 -21.95 -24.40 4.85
C CYS A 455 -21.43 -24.96 3.52
N ALA A 456 -20.90 -24.11 2.62
CA ALA A 456 -20.31 -24.54 1.37
C ALA A 456 -19.10 -25.46 1.59
N ARG A 457 -19.02 -26.54 0.82
CA ARG A 457 -17.86 -27.44 0.83
C ARG A 457 -16.68 -26.86 0.08
N HIS A 458 -16.96 -26.15 -1.01
CA HIS A 458 -15.96 -25.43 -1.77
C HIS A 458 -16.59 -24.19 -2.42
N ILE A 459 -15.91 -23.06 -2.31
CA ILE A 459 -16.22 -21.82 -3.02
C ILE A 459 -15.14 -21.63 -4.08
N HIS A 460 -15.56 -21.50 -5.33
CA HIS A 460 -14.65 -21.46 -6.47
C HIS A 460 -14.68 -20.10 -7.16
N HIS A 461 -13.51 -19.54 -7.35
CA HIS A 461 -13.29 -18.31 -8.08
C HIS A 461 -12.77 -18.65 -9.48
N VAL A 462 -13.42 -18.10 -10.52
CA VAL A 462 -12.91 -18.14 -11.89
C VAL A 462 -12.21 -16.79 -12.18
N PRO A 463 -10.87 -16.72 -12.19
CA PRO A 463 -10.11 -15.47 -12.31
C PRO A 463 -10.07 -14.97 -13.77
N LYS A 464 -11.26 -14.70 -14.33
CA LYS A 464 -11.49 -14.17 -15.66
C LYS A 464 -12.56 -13.08 -15.57
N ILE A 465 -12.35 -11.99 -16.30
CA ILE A 465 -13.38 -10.95 -16.46
C ILE A 465 -14.50 -11.54 -17.31
N LEU A 466 -15.57 -11.99 -16.66
CA LEU A 466 -16.71 -12.63 -17.31
C LEU A 466 -18.01 -11.85 -17.11
N TYR A 467 -17.98 -10.83 -16.24
CA TYR A 467 -19.11 -9.97 -15.94
C TYR A 467 -18.76 -8.50 -16.20
N HIS A 468 -19.69 -7.77 -16.82
CA HIS A 468 -19.54 -6.36 -17.15
C HIS A 468 -20.66 -5.53 -16.54
N TRP A 469 -20.32 -4.77 -15.50
CA TRP A 469 -21.25 -3.89 -14.81
C TRP A 469 -21.45 -2.59 -15.60
N ARG A 470 -22.67 -2.36 -16.09
CA ARG A 470 -22.99 -1.22 -16.95
C ARG A 470 -23.14 0.06 -16.13
N VAL A 471 -22.39 1.09 -16.53
CA VAL A 471 -22.54 2.44 -15.98
C VAL A 471 -23.54 3.23 -16.83
N SER A 472 -24.62 3.69 -16.19
CA SER A 472 -25.64 4.55 -16.80
C SER A 472 -26.12 5.60 -15.81
N SER A 473 -26.76 6.68 -16.30
CA SER A 473 -27.28 7.79 -15.48
C SER A 473 -28.28 7.40 -14.36
N GLY A 474 -28.74 6.15 -14.30
CA GLY A 474 -29.54 5.59 -13.19
C GLY A 474 -28.92 4.40 -12.46
N SER A 475 -27.71 3.98 -12.83
CA SER A 475 -27.01 2.82 -12.24
C SER A 475 -26.19 3.22 -11.01
N THR A 476 -26.10 2.33 -10.03
CA THR A 476 -25.22 2.46 -8.86
C THR A 476 -23.73 2.38 -9.22
N ALA A 477 -23.40 1.89 -10.42
CA ALA A 477 -22.03 1.76 -10.92
C ALA A 477 -21.29 3.10 -11.11
N GLY A 478 -22.04 4.21 -11.26
CA GLY A 478 -21.49 5.57 -11.42
C GLY A 478 -21.02 6.23 -10.12
N GLY A 479 -21.18 5.58 -8.97
CA GLY A 479 -20.73 6.07 -7.67
C GLY A 479 -21.76 5.82 -6.57
N ILE A 480 -21.29 5.29 -5.43
CA ILE A 480 -22.10 5.01 -4.23
C ILE A 480 -22.59 6.31 -3.56
N GLU A 481 -22.03 7.48 -3.92
CA GLU A 481 -22.47 8.80 -3.42
C GLU A 481 -23.95 9.11 -3.69
N GLY A 482 -24.58 8.46 -4.69
CA GLY A 482 -26.02 8.54 -4.97
C GLY A 482 -26.85 7.40 -4.35
N SER A 483 -26.21 6.36 -3.82
CA SER A 483 -26.91 5.24 -3.18
C SER A 483 -27.32 5.65 -1.76
N LYS A 484 -28.63 5.62 -1.52
CA LYS A 484 -29.26 6.04 -0.26
C LYS A 484 -28.68 5.22 0.93
N PRO A 485 -28.66 5.77 2.17
CA PRO A 485 -28.15 5.09 3.38
C PRO A 485 -28.67 3.65 3.65
N TYR A 486 -29.76 3.24 3.01
CA TYR A 486 -30.36 1.91 3.21
C TYR A 486 -29.46 0.73 2.80
N ALA A 487 -28.69 0.82 1.71
CA ALA A 487 -27.88 -0.30 1.22
C ALA A 487 -26.74 -0.62 2.21
N THR A 488 -26.08 0.42 2.73
CA THR A 488 -25.11 0.27 3.81
C THR A 488 -25.74 -0.35 5.06
N LEU A 489 -26.92 0.12 5.49
CA LEU A 489 -27.62 -0.46 6.64
C LEU A 489 -28.04 -1.92 6.41
N ALA A 490 -28.43 -2.26 5.18
CA ALA A 490 -28.77 -3.63 4.81
C ALA A 490 -27.55 -4.55 4.88
N GLY A 491 -26.38 -4.09 4.43
CA GLY A 491 -25.15 -4.88 4.51
C GLY A 491 -24.59 -4.99 5.93
N ILE A 492 -24.69 -3.94 6.76
CA ILE A 492 -24.41 -4.05 8.20
C ILE A 492 -25.24 -5.18 8.80
N ARG A 493 -26.56 -5.19 8.55
CA ARG A 493 -27.45 -6.26 9.02
C ARG A 493 -27.08 -7.63 8.46
N ALA A 494 -26.68 -7.74 7.19
CA ALA A 494 -26.25 -9.00 6.59
C ALA A 494 -25.05 -9.60 7.36
N VAL A 495 -24.05 -8.76 7.69
CA VAL A 495 -22.88 -9.16 8.46
C VAL A 495 -23.24 -9.46 9.92
N GLU A 496 -24.09 -8.67 10.57
CA GLU A 496 -24.59 -8.95 11.92
C GLU A 496 -25.32 -10.30 12.01
N ASN A 497 -26.20 -10.57 11.03
CA ASN A 497 -26.93 -11.83 10.94
C ASN A 497 -25.95 -13.01 10.78
N HIS A 498 -24.92 -12.87 9.93
CA HIS A 498 -23.87 -13.86 9.75
C HIS A 498 -23.10 -14.16 11.05
N LEU A 499 -22.63 -13.11 11.72
CA LEU A 499 -21.89 -13.25 12.98
C LEU A 499 -22.78 -13.89 14.06
N SER A 500 -24.06 -13.53 14.11
CA SER A 500 -25.04 -14.12 15.03
C SER A 500 -25.26 -15.61 14.76
N ARG A 501 -25.39 -16.04 13.50
CA ARG A 501 -25.54 -17.46 13.14
C ARG A 501 -24.34 -18.30 13.52
N LEU A 502 -23.14 -17.72 13.42
CA LEU A 502 -21.88 -18.36 13.84
C LEU A 502 -21.64 -18.30 15.36
N GLY A 503 -22.47 -17.59 16.12
CA GLY A 503 -22.28 -17.39 17.55
C GLY A 503 -21.08 -16.50 17.90
N LEU A 504 -20.63 -15.67 16.95
CA LEU A 504 -19.52 -14.74 17.13
C LEU A 504 -20.03 -13.44 17.77
N SER A 505 -19.51 -13.12 18.95
CA SER A 505 -19.85 -11.88 19.66
C SER A 505 -19.08 -10.70 19.07
N ALA A 506 -19.75 -9.89 18.24
CA ALA A 506 -19.15 -8.72 17.60
C ALA A 506 -20.20 -7.64 17.32
N THR A 507 -19.75 -6.41 17.11
CA THR A 507 -20.56 -5.30 16.59
C THR A 507 -20.11 -4.95 15.17
N VAL A 508 -21.04 -4.45 14.35
CA VAL A 508 -20.76 -4.06 12.98
C VAL A 508 -21.13 -2.59 12.78
N ASP A 509 -20.16 -1.79 12.36
CA ASP A 509 -20.37 -0.38 11.99
C ASP A 509 -20.08 -0.18 10.50
N GLN A 510 -20.50 0.95 9.95
CA GLN A 510 -19.94 1.42 8.68
C GLN A 510 -18.43 1.74 8.87
N ALA A 511 -17.58 1.26 7.98
CA ALA A 511 -16.16 1.58 7.95
C ALA A 511 -15.89 2.92 7.24
N ARG A 512 -14.64 3.14 6.81
CA ARG A 512 -14.16 4.41 6.24
C ARG A 512 -14.89 4.81 4.94
N ARG A 513 -15.52 3.86 4.24
CA ARG A 513 -16.21 4.08 2.95
C ARG A 513 -17.65 3.55 2.95
N PRO A 514 -18.54 4.11 2.13
CA PRO A 514 -19.86 3.54 1.88
C PRO A 514 -19.77 2.06 1.43
N ALA A 515 -20.75 1.24 1.83
CA ALA A 515 -20.79 -0.21 1.56
C ALA A 515 -19.56 -1.01 2.04
N THR A 516 -18.82 -0.49 3.01
CA THR A 516 -17.77 -1.20 3.75
C THR A 516 -18.09 -1.21 5.24
N TYR A 517 -17.72 -2.27 5.93
CA TYR A 517 -18.16 -2.60 7.28
C TYR A 517 -16.97 -2.91 8.18
N ARG A 518 -16.99 -2.34 9.38
CA ARG A 518 -16.00 -2.61 10.42
C ARG A 518 -16.60 -3.58 11.42
N VAL A 519 -16.00 -4.77 11.54
CA VAL A 519 -16.41 -5.77 12.52
C VAL A 519 -15.51 -5.66 13.75
N LYS A 520 -16.08 -5.27 14.89
CA LYS A 520 -15.39 -5.22 16.18
C LYS A 520 -15.78 -6.44 17.02
N TYR A 521 -14.88 -7.42 17.07
CA TYR A 521 -15.07 -8.61 17.89
C TYR A 521 -14.89 -8.28 19.37
N ARG A 522 -15.72 -8.88 20.22
CA ARG A 522 -15.63 -8.71 21.66
C ARG A 522 -14.47 -9.55 22.20
N VAL A 523 -13.68 -8.94 23.09
CA VAL A 523 -12.65 -9.63 23.87
C VAL A 523 -13.29 -10.75 24.72
N PRO A 524 -12.64 -11.92 24.88
CA PRO A 524 -13.13 -12.98 25.76
C PRO A 524 -13.42 -12.50 27.19
N GLU A 525 -14.50 -12.99 27.80
CA GLU A 525 -14.98 -12.52 29.12
C GLU A 525 -14.04 -12.86 30.28
N ASP A 526 -13.18 -13.85 30.11
CA ASP A 526 -12.15 -14.25 31.06
C ASP A 526 -10.92 -13.36 31.03
N GLU A 527 -10.88 -12.36 30.13
CA GLU A 527 -9.80 -11.38 29.98
C GLU A 527 -8.41 -12.06 29.97
N PRO A 528 -8.13 -12.89 28.96
CA PRO A 528 -6.93 -13.71 28.92
C PRO A 528 -5.68 -12.85 28.88
N LEU A 529 -4.68 -13.24 29.67
CA LEU A 529 -3.39 -12.55 29.70
C LEU A 529 -2.75 -12.54 28.30
N VAL A 530 -2.33 -11.36 27.84
CA VAL A 530 -1.57 -11.16 26.61
C VAL A 530 -0.10 -10.91 26.94
N SER A 531 0.82 -11.67 26.36
CA SER A 531 2.26 -11.44 26.51
C SER A 531 2.84 -10.73 25.30
N ILE A 532 3.37 -9.54 25.48
CA ILE A 532 4.06 -8.76 24.45
C ILE A 532 5.56 -9.13 24.50
N VAL A 533 6.03 -9.84 23.49
CA VAL A 533 7.41 -10.35 23.38
C VAL A 533 8.23 -9.38 22.53
N ILE A 534 9.22 -8.75 23.13
CA ILE A 534 10.05 -7.70 22.50
C ILE A 534 11.52 -8.11 22.52
N PRO A 535 12.12 -8.51 21.39
CA PRO A 535 13.57 -8.76 21.32
C PRO A 535 14.33 -7.43 21.38
N ASN A 536 15.36 -7.31 22.23
CA ASN A 536 16.12 -6.08 22.34
C ASN A 536 17.64 -6.27 22.50
N LYS A 537 18.39 -5.52 21.68
CA LYS A 537 19.83 -5.31 21.82
C LYS A 537 20.15 -3.82 21.78
N ASP A 538 20.74 -3.29 22.86
CA ASP A 538 21.18 -1.89 22.99
C ASP A 538 20.06 -0.88 22.62
N SER A 539 20.41 0.37 22.24
CA SER A 539 19.48 1.38 21.72
C SER A 539 18.37 1.80 22.70
N LEU A 540 18.75 2.22 23.92
CA LEU A 540 17.83 2.60 24.99
C LEU A 540 16.69 3.54 24.53
N ALA A 541 17.00 4.59 23.76
CA ALA A 541 15.98 5.56 23.36
C ALA A 541 14.84 4.92 22.55
N VAL A 542 15.18 3.97 21.68
CA VAL A 542 14.23 3.26 20.81
C VAL A 542 13.37 2.31 21.65
N LEU A 543 14.00 1.48 22.48
CA LEU A 543 13.27 0.57 23.37
C LEU A 543 12.35 1.33 24.32
N ARG A 544 12.83 2.44 24.91
CA ARG A 544 12.06 3.26 25.83
C ARG A 544 10.82 3.83 25.15
N GLN A 545 10.95 4.37 23.92
CA GLN A 545 9.80 4.85 23.16
C GLN A 545 8.76 3.74 22.93
N CYS A 546 9.20 2.53 22.58
CA CYS A 546 8.31 1.39 22.39
C CYS A 546 7.58 1.03 23.69
N VAL A 547 8.32 0.77 24.78
CA VAL A 547 7.73 0.36 26.06
C VAL A 547 6.85 1.45 26.67
N ASP A 548 7.29 2.70 26.68
CA ASP A 548 6.51 3.83 27.21
C ASP A 548 5.21 3.99 26.39
N SER A 549 5.26 3.86 25.05
CA SER A 549 4.04 3.93 24.22
C SER A 549 3.03 2.84 24.54
N ILE A 550 3.50 1.63 24.90
CA ILE A 550 2.63 0.53 25.33
C ILE A 550 2.03 0.84 26.70
N LEU A 551 2.85 1.23 27.67
CA LEU A 551 2.41 1.50 29.06
C LEU A 551 1.46 2.69 29.16
N ASP A 552 1.68 3.73 28.33
CA ASP A 552 0.93 4.98 28.38
C ASP A 552 -0.36 4.96 27.54
N LYS A 553 -0.38 4.21 26.43
CA LYS A 553 -1.50 4.28 25.46
C LYS A 553 -2.44 3.07 25.49
N SER A 554 -1.99 1.90 25.94
CA SER A 554 -2.82 0.67 25.90
C SER A 554 -4.00 0.75 26.86
N THR A 555 -5.19 0.37 26.40
CA THR A 555 -6.41 0.36 27.24
C THR A 555 -6.75 -1.01 27.83
N TYR A 556 -6.14 -2.09 27.34
CA TYR A 556 -6.28 -3.41 27.92
C TYR A 556 -5.39 -3.58 29.15
N ASP A 557 -5.93 -4.10 30.25
CA ASP A 557 -5.18 -4.19 31.52
C ASP A 557 -4.40 -5.51 31.68
N ALA A 558 -4.93 -6.62 31.14
CA ALA A 558 -4.38 -7.96 31.36
C ALA A 558 -3.25 -8.28 30.37
N TYR A 559 -2.13 -7.57 30.47
CA TYR A 559 -0.94 -7.86 29.67
C TYR A 559 0.36 -7.86 30.48
N GLU A 560 1.37 -8.54 29.93
CA GLU A 560 2.76 -8.43 30.36
C GLU A 560 3.67 -8.08 29.18
N ILE A 561 4.80 -7.45 29.45
CA ILE A 561 5.87 -7.20 28.49
C ILE A 561 7.06 -8.10 28.87
N VAL A 562 7.47 -8.95 27.92
CA VAL A 562 8.62 -9.85 28.02
C VAL A 562 9.70 -9.32 27.08
N ILE A 563 10.63 -8.55 27.64
CA ILE A 563 11.80 -8.07 26.89
C ILE A 563 12.81 -9.22 26.82
N VAL A 564 13.11 -9.70 25.61
CA VAL A 564 14.12 -10.74 25.38
C VAL A 564 15.44 -10.06 25.05
N GLU A 565 16.27 -9.92 26.07
CA GLU A 565 17.62 -9.40 25.96
C GLU A 565 18.47 -10.34 25.11
N ASN A 566 19.12 -9.84 24.06
CA ASN A 566 19.99 -10.63 23.19
C ASN A 566 21.38 -9.99 22.91
N ASN A 567 22.24 -9.99 23.93
CA ASN A 567 23.65 -9.60 23.86
C ASN A 567 23.93 -8.08 23.74
N SER A 568 23.19 -7.27 24.49
CA SER A 568 23.45 -5.85 24.72
C SER A 568 24.79 -5.65 25.43
N THR A 569 25.40 -4.50 25.20
CA THR A 569 26.70 -4.11 25.76
C THR A 569 26.68 -2.77 26.47
N GLU A 570 25.66 -1.93 26.23
CA GLU A 570 25.53 -0.60 26.83
C GLU A 570 25.04 -0.70 28.28
N VAL A 571 25.72 0.00 29.20
CA VAL A 571 25.39 -0.02 30.65
C VAL A 571 24.02 0.60 30.88
N GLU A 572 23.68 1.62 30.11
CA GLU A 572 22.42 2.34 30.12
C GLU A 572 21.24 1.43 29.80
N THR A 573 21.42 0.44 28.92
CA THR A 573 20.39 -0.55 28.57
C THR A 573 20.07 -1.45 29.75
N PHE A 574 21.08 -1.99 30.44
CA PHE A 574 20.86 -2.81 31.63
C PHE A 574 20.28 -2.00 32.80
N ALA A 575 20.72 -0.76 32.98
CA ALA A 575 20.15 0.14 33.98
C ALA A 575 18.65 0.40 33.71
N TYR A 576 18.26 0.53 32.44
CA TYR A 576 16.86 0.67 32.06
C TYR A 576 16.05 -0.61 32.30
N TYR A 577 16.60 -1.80 32.04
CA TYR A 577 15.91 -3.05 32.40
C TYR A 577 15.56 -3.10 33.89
N GLU A 578 16.47 -2.69 34.77
CA GLU A 578 16.22 -2.59 36.22
C GLU A 578 15.19 -1.49 36.56
N GLU A 579 15.20 -0.38 35.82
CA GLU A 579 14.23 0.72 35.97
C GLU A 579 12.82 0.27 35.61
N VAL A 580 12.64 -0.30 34.43
CA VAL A 580 11.34 -0.63 33.84
C VAL A 580 10.71 -1.88 34.49
N ALA A 581 11.54 -2.82 34.98
CA ALA A 581 11.06 -3.98 35.74
C ALA A 581 10.43 -3.62 37.11
N LYS A 582 10.44 -2.33 37.51
CA LYS A 582 9.65 -1.85 38.65
C LYS A 582 8.16 -1.83 38.35
N ASP A 583 7.76 -1.70 37.08
CA ASP A 583 6.39 -1.97 36.67
C ASP A 583 6.19 -3.50 36.66
N SER A 584 5.20 -3.97 37.42
CA SER A 584 4.94 -5.40 37.58
C SER A 584 4.55 -6.12 36.28
N ARG A 585 4.19 -5.37 35.24
CA ARG A 585 3.88 -5.91 33.92
C ARG A 585 5.13 -6.20 33.10
N VAL A 586 6.30 -5.63 33.43
CA VAL A 586 7.51 -5.73 32.60
C VAL A 586 8.53 -6.66 33.22
N ARG A 587 9.10 -7.56 32.41
CA ARG A 587 10.24 -8.40 32.80
C ARG A 587 11.20 -8.65 31.66
N CYS A 588 12.43 -8.99 32.03
CA CYS A 588 13.49 -9.33 31.09
C CYS A 588 13.83 -10.83 31.13
N VAL A 589 14.00 -11.43 29.96
CA VAL A 589 14.51 -12.79 29.73
C VAL A 589 15.81 -12.67 28.95
N PHE A 590 16.82 -13.45 29.32
CA PHE A 590 18.15 -13.36 28.70
C PHE A 590 18.36 -14.52 27.73
N PHE A 591 18.67 -14.18 26.48
CA PHE A 591 19.05 -15.13 25.44
C PHE A 591 20.57 -15.31 25.42
N ASP A 592 21.02 -16.55 25.52
CA ASP A 592 22.43 -16.93 25.40
C ASP A 592 22.66 -17.63 24.06
N GLY A 593 23.33 -16.95 23.12
CA GLY A 593 23.64 -17.50 21.81
C GLY A 593 23.89 -16.44 20.73
N PRO A 594 24.28 -16.88 19.52
CA PRO A 594 24.40 -15.99 18.37
C PRO A 594 23.03 -15.45 17.98
N PHE A 595 22.99 -14.21 17.47
CA PHE A 595 21.75 -13.58 17.02
C PHE A 595 20.99 -14.47 16.03
N ASN A 596 19.74 -14.76 16.36
CA ASN A 596 18.77 -15.42 15.50
C ASN A 596 17.39 -14.99 15.97
N PHE A 597 16.69 -14.19 15.16
CA PHE A 597 15.42 -13.59 15.52
C PHE A 597 14.39 -14.64 15.94
N SER A 598 14.24 -15.72 15.16
CA SER A 598 13.33 -16.82 15.46
C SER A 598 13.61 -17.48 16.81
N LYS A 599 14.88 -17.74 17.14
CA LYS A 599 15.27 -18.32 18.44
C LYS A 599 14.89 -17.41 19.62
N ILE A 600 15.14 -16.11 19.46
CA ILE A 600 14.87 -15.10 20.49
C ILE A 600 13.36 -15.00 20.71
N ILE A 601 12.57 -14.96 19.64
CA ILE A 601 11.11 -14.97 19.72
C ILE A 601 10.60 -16.28 20.34
N ASN A 602 11.09 -17.44 19.90
CA ASN A 602 10.70 -18.74 20.45
C ASN A 602 10.95 -18.80 21.97
N GLN A 603 12.13 -18.36 22.44
CA GLN A 603 12.44 -18.31 23.88
C GLN A 603 11.53 -17.31 24.63
N GLY A 604 11.23 -16.17 24.01
CA GLY A 604 10.30 -15.19 24.57
C GLY A 604 8.89 -15.74 24.74
N VAL A 605 8.37 -16.43 23.72
CA VAL A 605 7.06 -17.10 23.76
C VAL A 605 7.06 -18.28 24.75
N GLU A 606 8.15 -19.05 24.85
CA GLU A 606 8.28 -20.11 25.85
C GLU A 606 8.19 -19.54 27.28
N ALA A 607 8.87 -18.41 27.50
CA ALA A 607 8.90 -17.73 28.79
C ALA A 607 7.60 -16.96 29.09
N ALA A 608 6.80 -16.59 28.09
CA ALA A 608 5.53 -15.90 28.21
C ALA A 608 4.51 -16.68 29.05
N LYS A 609 3.63 -15.97 29.76
CA LYS A 609 2.55 -16.56 30.58
C LYS A 609 1.18 -16.41 29.92
N GLY A 610 1.06 -15.52 28.94
CA GLY A 610 -0.17 -15.24 28.24
C GLY A 610 -0.63 -16.41 27.39
N GLU A 611 -1.95 -16.48 27.20
CA GLU A 611 -2.56 -17.40 26.24
C GLU A 611 -2.39 -16.89 24.80
N TYR A 612 -2.27 -15.57 24.66
CA TYR A 612 -1.98 -14.87 23.41
C TYR A 612 -0.64 -14.17 23.53
N CYS A 613 0.13 -14.21 22.45
CA CYS A 613 1.41 -13.54 22.34
C CYS A 613 1.35 -12.47 21.25
N ILE A 614 1.81 -11.26 21.56
CA ILE A 614 2.12 -10.25 20.56
C ILE A 614 3.63 -10.28 20.33
N LEU A 615 4.04 -10.58 19.11
CA LEU A 615 5.42 -10.42 18.65
C LEU A 615 5.57 -8.96 18.21
N LEU A 616 6.51 -8.23 18.81
CA LEU A 616 6.65 -6.80 18.60
C LEU A 616 8.13 -6.42 18.52
N ASN A 617 8.53 -5.71 17.48
CA ASN A 617 9.89 -5.18 17.40
C ASN A 617 10.11 -4.06 18.43
N ASN A 618 11.35 -3.86 18.87
CA ASN A 618 11.69 -2.82 19.84
C ASN A 618 11.61 -1.39 19.26
N ASP A 619 11.56 -1.24 17.93
CA ASP A 619 11.53 0.03 17.19
C ASP A 619 10.13 0.37 16.65
N THR A 620 9.10 0.03 17.43
CA THR A 620 7.69 0.41 17.16
C THR A 620 7.19 1.47 18.12
N GLU A 621 6.22 2.28 17.70
CA GLU A 621 5.44 3.14 18.59
C GLU A 621 3.93 2.89 18.39
N VAL A 622 3.22 2.59 19.48
CA VAL A 622 1.76 2.40 19.47
C VAL A 622 1.04 3.70 19.11
N ILE A 623 0.09 3.68 18.17
CA ILE A 623 -0.78 4.82 17.86
C ILE A 623 -2.20 4.56 18.40
N THR A 624 -2.77 3.39 18.08
CA THR A 624 -4.14 3.00 18.47
C THR A 624 -4.22 2.59 19.95
N PRO A 625 -5.02 3.25 20.81
CA PRO A 625 -5.12 2.90 22.22
C PRO A 625 -5.71 1.49 22.51
N ASP A 626 -6.76 1.09 21.80
CA ASP A 626 -7.44 -0.21 21.97
C ASP A 626 -6.89 -1.31 21.04
N TRP A 627 -5.58 -1.23 20.74
CA TRP A 627 -4.90 -2.14 19.82
C TRP A 627 -4.90 -3.59 20.31
N ILE A 628 -4.66 -3.82 21.60
CA ILE A 628 -4.63 -5.18 22.17
C ILE A 628 -6.03 -5.80 22.08
N GLU A 629 -7.07 -5.08 22.47
CA GLU A 629 -8.46 -5.56 22.42
C GLU A 629 -8.90 -5.87 21.00
N THR A 630 -8.54 -5.01 20.05
CA THR A 630 -8.88 -5.19 18.63
C THR A 630 -8.20 -6.43 18.05
N MET A 631 -6.90 -6.60 18.31
CA MET A 631 -6.17 -7.80 17.88
C MET A 631 -6.66 -9.06 18.60
N LEU A 632 -6.94 -8.98 19.91
CA LEU A 632 -7.38 -10.10 20.74
C LEU A 632 -8.78 -10.58 20.35
N GLY A 633 -9.73 -9.67 20.09
CA GLY A 633 -11.06 -10.04 19.62
C GLY A 633 -11.01 -10.84 18.31
N LEU A 634 -10.13 -10.45 17.38
CA LEU A 634 -9.89 -11.18 16.13
C LEU A 634 -9.18 -12.52 16.40
N CYS A 635 -8.07 -12.48 17.12
CA CYS A 635 -7.23 -13.64 17.36
C CYS A 635 -7.95 -14.70 18.20
N ALA A 636 -8.91 -14.34 19.06
CA ALA A 636 -9.67 -15.29 19.86
C ALA A 636 -10.58 -16.21 19.03
N ARG A 637 -10.94 -15.83 17.80
CA ARG A 637 -11.75 -16.69 16.92
C ARG A 637 -11.03 -18.01 16.65
N GLN A 638 -11.76 -19.13 16.66
CA GLN A 638 -11.14 -20.46 16.56
C GLN A 638 -10.38 -20.70 15.25
N ASP A 639 -10.83 -20.10 14.16
CA ASP A 639 -10.28 -20.17 12.80
C ASP A 639 -9.04 -19.28 12.60
N VAL A 640 -8.72 -18.35 13.50
CA VAL A 640 -7.60 -17.41 13.35
C VAL A 640 -6.35 -17.89 14.09
N GLY A 641 -5.22 -17.93 13.37
CA GLY A 641 -3.90 -18.27 13.91
C GLY A 641 -3.02 -17.05 14.19
N ALA A 642 -3.13 -16.00 13.36
CA ALA A 642 -2.38 -14.76 13.54
C ALA A 642 -3.17 -13.53 13.08
N VAL A 643 -2.89 -12.40 13.72
CA VAL A 643 -3.43 -11.08 13.38
C VAL A 643 -2.30 -10.09 13.20
N GLY A 644 -2.25 -9.43 12.05
CA GLY A 644 -1.31 -8.35 11.74
C GLY A 644 -1.99 -6.99 11.62
N VAL A 645 -1.18 -5.94 11.71
CA VAL A 645 -1.63 -4.55 11.82
C VAL A 645 -1.17 -3.70 10.64
N LYS A 646 -1.64 -2.46 10.57
CA LYS A 646 -1.12 -1.45 9.65
C LYS A 646 0.08 -0.75 10.26
N LEU A 647 1.22 -0.75 9.56
CA LEU A 647 2.44 -0.08 10.00
C LEU A 647 2.76 1.09 9.08
N TYR A 648 3.20 2.19 9.68
CA TYR A 648 3.69 3.36 8.99
C TYR A 648 5.19 3.53 9.18
N TYR A 649 5.83 4.03 8.13
CA TYR A 649 7.08 4.76 8.29
C TYR A 649 6.83 6.04 9.09
N PRO A 650 7.87 6.65 9.68
CA PRO A 650 7.72 7.87 10.45
C PRO A 650 7.02 8.98 9.65
N ASP A 651 7.26 9.02 8.34
CA ASP A 651 6.78 10.05 7.42
C ASP A 651 5.32 9.88 6.97
N ASP A 652 4.51 9.15 7.74
CA ASP A 652 3.11 8.82 7.47
C ASP A 652 2.87 8.12 6.12
N THR A 653 3.90 7.48 5.56
CA THR A 653 3.71 6.53 4.46
C THR A 653 3.56 5.11 4.98
N ILE A 654 2.79 4.29 4.28
CA ILE A 654 2.54 2.90 4.65
C ILE A 654 3.83 2.10 4.50
N GLN A 655 4.13 1.28 5.49
CA GLN A 655 5.21 0.32 5.46
C GLN A 655 4.68 -1.11 5.29
N HIS A 656 3.57 -1.43 5.97
CA HIS A 656 2.95 -2.73 5.91
C HIS A 656 1.43 -2.61 5.99
N ALA A 657 0.75 -3.19 5.00
CA ALA A 657 -0.68 -3.45 5.00
C ALA A 657 -0.94 -4.90 4.59
N GLY A 658 -0.14 -5.82 5.15
CA GLY A 658 -0.07 -7.22 4.73
C GLY A 658 1.15 -7.57 3.89
N ILE A 659 1.36 -8.87 3.66
CA ILE A 659 2.44 -9.41 2.83
C ILE A 659 1.84 -10.25 1.69
N GLY A 660 2.26 -9.93 0.47
CA GLY A 660 1.95 -10.68 -0.74
C GLY A 660 3.13 -11.54 -1.20
N ILE A 661 2.85 -12.75 -1.65
CA ILE A 661 3.87 -13.71 -2.09
C ILE A 661 4.22 -13.55 -3.56
N ALA A 662 5.51 -13.68 -3.88
CA ALA A 662 5.99 -13.39 -5.22
C ALA A 662 7.32 -14.08 -5.56
N PRO A 663 7.81 -14.00 -6.81
CA PRO A 663 9.06 -14.62 -7.24
C PRO A 663 10.30 -14.16 -6.46
N SER A 664 10.26 -12.96 -5.86
CA SER A 664 11.29 -12.48 -4.93
C SER A 664 11.07 -12.93 -3.49
N VAL A 665 10.40 -14.08 -3.28
CA VAL A 665 9.90 -14.60 -2.00
C VAL A 665 8.60 -13.92 -1.54
N ALA A 666 8.64 -12.65 -1.15
CA ALA A 666 7.45 -11.87 -0.76
C ALA A 666 7.76 -10.37 -0.66
N ALA A 667 6.74 -9.52 -0.56
CA ALA A 667 6.90 -8.13 -0.14
C ALA A 667 5.66 -7.58 0.57
N CYS A 668 5.84 -6.50 1.33
CA CYS A 668 4.74 -5.75 1.94
C CYS A 668 3.83 -5.13 0.86
N LEU A 669 2.53 -5.21 1.09
CA LEU A 669 1.51 -4.57 0.26
C LEU A 669 1.42 -3.08 0.60
N HIS A 670 1.06 -2.26 -0.41
CA HIS A 670 0.83 -0.81 -0.29
C HIS A 670 2.01 0.03 0.25
N GLN A 671 3.21 -0.52 0.30
CA GLN A 671 4.39 0.17 0.82
C GLN A 671 4.61 1.51 0.10
N SER A 672 5.02 2.54 0.83
CA SER A 672 5.24 3.93 0.37
C SER A 672 4.01 4.69 -0.13
N LEU A 673 2.80 4.12 -0.14
CA LEU A 673 1.60 4.93 -0.34
C LEU A 673 1.38 5.88 0.86
N PRO A 674 0.79 7.06 0.65
CA PRO A 674 0.35 7.92 1.74
C PRO A 674 -0.62 7.18 2.67
N ARG A 675 -0.61 7.53 3.96
CA ARG A 675 -1.55 7.00 4.95
C ARG A 675 -3.02 7.12 4.56
N SER A 676 -3.40 8.17 3.82
CA SER A 676 -4.77 8.43 3.35
C SER A 676 -5.18 7.64 2.09
N ASP A 677 -4.24 7.00 1.40
CA ASP A 677 -4.51 6.26 0.17
C ASP A 677 -5.07 4.87 0.50
N ALA A 678 -6.31 4.57 0.07
CA ALA A 678 -6.89 3.25 0.32
C ALA A 678 -6.42 2.16 -0.65
N GLY A 679 -5.64 2.52 -1.67
CA GLY A 679 -5.12 1.58 -2.66
C GLY A 679 -6.18 0.93 -3.56
N TYR A 680 -5.76 -0.13 -4.25
CA TYR A 680 -6.60 -0.94 -5.12
C TYR A 680 -7.83 -1.47 -4.37
N PHE A 681 -9.03 -1.20 -4.88
CA PHE A 681 -10.33 -1.58 -4.29
C PHE A 681 -10.50 -1.26 -2.80
N ALA A 682 -9.82 -0.22 -2.31
CA ALA A 682 -9.78 0.12 -0.89
C ALA A 682 -9.21 -0.99 0.03
N LEU A 683 -8.49 -1.97 -0.52
CA LEU A 683 -7.96 -3.11 0.23
C LEU A 683 -7.01 -2.68 1.37
N ASN A 684 -6.32 -1.54 1.25
CA ASN A 684 -5.48 -1.01 2.32
C ASN A 684 -6.27 -0.65 3.60
N ASP A 685 -7.56 -0.35 3.45
CA ASP A 685 -8.50 0.00 4.52
C ASP A 685 -9.51 -1.13 4.81
N ALA A 686 -9.30 -2.32 4.24
CA ALA A 686 -10.16 -3.48 4.45
C ALA A 686 -9.49 -4.50 5.39
N GLN A 687 -10.23 -4.92 6.41
CA GLN A 687 -9.87 -6.14 7.15
C GLN A 687 -10.02 -7.34 6.20
N GLN A 688 -8.99 -8.16 6.10
CA GLN A 688 -8.97 -9.27 5.14
C GLN A 688 -8.01 -10.39 5.56
N ASP A 689 -8.26 -11.57 5.03
CA ASP A 689 -7.33 -12.70 5.12
C ASP A 689 -6.15 -12.49 4.16
N LEU A 690 -4.93 -12.81 4.60
CA LEU A 690 -3.72 -12.71 3.79
C LEU A 690 -2.83 -13.94 3.97
N SER A 691 -1.85 -14.07 3.08
CA SER A 691 -0.88 -15.16 3.15
C SER A 691 0.07 -15.01 4.34
N ALA A 692 0.45 -13.78 4.65
CA ALA A 692 1.30 -13.45 5.77
C ALA A 692 1.14 -11.99 6.22
N VAL A 693 1.59 -11.74 7.45
CA VAL A 693 1.76 -10.43 8.05
C VAL A 693 3.11 -10.38 8.76
N THR A 694 3.67 -9.20 8.98
CA THR A 694 5.00 -9.09 9.59
C THR A 694 4.99 -9.28 11.10
N ALA A 695 6.05 -9.87 11.65
CA ALA A 695 6.28 -9.95 13.10
C ALA A 695 6.78 -8.63 13.73
N ALA A 696 6.89 -7.54 12.96
CA ALA A 696 7.11 -6.22 13.55
C ALA A 696 5.96 -5.82 14.50
N CYS A 697 4.72 -6.26 14.23
CA CYS A 697 3.63 -6.35 15.19
C CYS A 697 2.62 -7.42 14.73
N MET A 698 2.59 -8.56 15.43
CA MET A 698 1.71 -9.70 15.14
C MET A 698 1.19 -10.31 16.43
N MET A 699 -0.13 -10.49 16.55
CA MET A 699 -0.71 -11.31 17.63
C MET A 699 -0.93 -12.73 17.15
N THR A 700 -0.66 -13.71 18.01
CA THR A 700 -0.93 -15.12 17.74
C THR A 700 -1.32 -15.85 19.02
N LYS A 701 -2.13 -16.92 18.88
CA LYS A 701 -2.41 -17.83 19.99
C LYS A 701 -1.16 -18.62 20.32
N ARG A 702 -0.83 -18.74 21.60
CA ARG A 702 0.24 -19.62 22.06
C ARG A 702 0.04 -21.06 21.57
N SER A 703 -1.20 -21.56 21.64
CA SER A 703 -1.53 -22.93 21.20
C SER A 703 -1.28 -23.15 19.71
N ALA A 704 -1.61 -22.16 18.85
CA ALA A 704 -1.36 -22.24 17.42
C ALA A 704 0.15 -22.15 17.13
N PHE A 705 0.86 -21.25 17.82
CA PHE A 705 2.31 -21.11 17.74
C PHE A 705 3.03 -22.43 18.07
N GLU A 706 2.67 -23.06 19.18
CA GLU A 706 3.22 -24.35 19.61
C GLU A 706 2.85 -25.49 18.64
N GLN A 707 1.62 -25.52 18.14
CA GLN A 707 1.13 -26.56 17.23
C GLN A 707 1.87 -26.61 15.88
N VAL A 708 2.38 -25.47 15.42
CA VAL A 708 3.19 -25.38 14.19
C VAL A 708 4.70 -25.39 14.45
N GLY A 709 5.12 -25.53 15.71
CA GLY A 709 6.53 -25.59 16.10
C GLY A 709 7.24 -24.23 16.15
N GLY A 710 6.50 -23.14 16.34
CA GLY A 710 7.02 -21.78 16.44
C GLY A 710 7.66 -21.25 15.16
N MET A 711 8.56 -20.26 15.28
CA MET A 711 9.33 -19.74 14.14
C MET A 711 10.50 -20.66 13.82
N THR A 712 10.77 -20.89 12.53
CA THR A 712 11.89 -21.75 12.12
C THR A 712 13.22 -21.09 12.43
N GLU A 713 14.10 -21.81 13.11
CA GLU A 713 15.42 -21.31 13.50
C GLU A 713 16.43 -21.29 12.33
N ASP A 714 16.09 -21.90 11.19
CA ASP A 714 16.88 -21.84 9.96
C ASP A 714 16.83 -20.46 9.29
N LEU A 715 15.81 -19.65 9.63
CA LEU A 715 15.64 -18.27 9.18
C LEU A 715 16.02 -17.31 10.32
N ALA A 716 17.26 -16.83 10.32
CA ALA A 716 17.80 -16.04 11.41
C ALA A 716 17.41 -14.55 11.34
N VAL A 717 17.17 -14.03 10.13
CA VAL A 717 16.91 -12.59 9.91
C VAL A 717 15.68 -12.36 9.03
N ALA A 718 15.62 -12.93 7.82
CA ALA A 718 14.53 -12.68 6.89
C ALA A 718 13.53 -13.83 6.82
N PHE A 719 12.27 -13.51 6.47
CA PHE A 719 11.19 -14.45 6.14
C PHE A 719 10.70 -15.37 7.27
N ASN A 720 11.16 -15.18 8.51
CA ASN A 720 10.71 -15.98 9.66
C ASN A 720 9.21 -15.82 9.95
N ASP A 721 8.68 -14.61 9.79
CA ASP A 721 7.27 -14.26 9.90
C ASP A 721 6.44 -14.85 8.76
N LEU A 722 6.98 -14.81 7.54
CA LEU A 722 6.38 -15.44 6.36
C LEU A 722 6.28 -16.97 6.51
N ASP A 723 7.37 -17.65 6.86
CA ASP A 723 7.35 -19.11 7.13
C ASP A 723 6.36 -19.45 8.24
N TYR A 724 6.32 -18.67 9.33
CA TYR A 724 5.38 -18.85 10.41
C TYR A 724 3.91 -18.77 9.95
N CYS A 725 3.57 -17.72 9.20
CA CYS A 725 2.23 -17.55 8.65
C CYS A 725 1.85 -18.70 7.70
N LEU A 726 2.77 -19.15 6.84
CA LEU A 726 2.52 -20.25 5.92
C LEU A 726 2.31 -21.59 6.65
N LYS A 727 3.01 -21.85 7.76
CA LYS A 727 2.75 -23.04 8.60
C LYS A 727 1.38 -23.00 9.29
N LEU A 728 0.92 -21.81 9.69
CA LEU A 728 -0.45 -21.65 10.21
C LEU A 728 -1.47 -22.01 9.12
N ARG A 729 -1.25 -21.54 7.89
CA ARG A 729 -2.13 -21.82 6.74
C ARG A 729 -2.16 -23.30 6.35
N GLU A 730 -1.04 -24.02 6.44
CA GLU A 730 -1.02 -25.49 6.27
C GLU A 730 -1.91 -26.24 7.28
N ARG A 731 -2.36 -25.57 8.35
CA ARG A 731 -3.28 -26.09 9.36
C ARG A 731 -4.67 -25.45 9.30
N ASP A 732 -5.01 -24.85 8.15
CA ASP A 732 -6.28 -24.17 7.89
C ASP A 732 -6.56 -22.97 8.80
N TYR A 733 -5.53 -22.41 9.47
CA TYR A 733 -5.68 -21.16 10.19
C TYR A 733 -5.64 -19.96 9.24
N LEU A 734 -6.53 -19.00 9.50
CA LEU A 734 -6.52 -17.69 8.88
C LEU A 734 -5.42 -16.82 9.48
N VAL A 735 -4.81 -16.01 8.62
CA VAL A 735 -3.92 -14.91 8.99
C VAL A 735 -4.62 -13.63 8.58
N VAL A 736 -5.05 -12.85 9.56
CA VAL A 736 -5.94 -11.70 9.35
C VAL A 736 -5.15 -10.39 9.45
N TYR A 737 -5.23 -9.54 8.44
CA TYR A 737 -4.77 -8.16 8.53
C TYR A 737 -5.93 -7.26 8.98
N THR A 738 -5.68 -6.37 9.95
CA THR A 738 -6.64 -5.34 10.35
C THR A 738 -6.06 -3.92 10.15
N PRO A 739 -6.78 -3.02 9.45
CA PRO A 739 -6.40 -1.62 9.30
C PRO A 739 -6.81 -0.76 10.51
N GLU A 740 -7.50 -1.33 11.50
CA GLU A 740 -7.99 -0.61 12.69
C GLU A 740 -6.89 -0.43 13.74
N VAL A 741 -5.80 -1.17 13.63
CA VAL A 741 -4.63 -1.07 14.50
C VAL A 741 -3.47 -0.47 13.72
N GLU A 742 -3.00 0.68 14.19
CA GLU A 742 -1.97 1.48 13.55
C GLU A 742 -0.78 1.66 14.50
N LEU A 743 0.44 1.48 13.99
CA LEU A 743 1.70 1.74 14.70
C LEU A 743 2.72 2.39 13.76
N TYR A 744 3.63 3.17 14.31
CA TYR A 744 4.87 3.52 13.60
C TYR A 744 5.89 2.40 13.80
N HIS A 745 6.68 2.09 12.77
CA HIS A 745 7.83 1.20 12.86
C HIS A 745 9.03 1.85 12.16
N TYR A 746 10.04 2.20 12.94
CA TYR A 746 11.14 3.07 12.53
C TYR A 746 12.22 2.39 11.67
N GLU A 747 12.11 1.08 11.49
CA GLU A 747 12.87 0.15 10.63
C GLU A 747 14.40 0.33 10.57
N SER A 748 15.13 -0.76 10.84
CA SER A 748 16.58 -0.88 10.61
C SER A 748 17.45 0.12 11.40
N LEU A 749 16.89 0.80 12.42
CA LEU A 749 17.66 1.63 13.35
C LEU A 749 18.72 0.79 14.10
N SER A 750 18.40 -0.45 14.47
CA SER A 750 19.30 -1.36 15.21
C SER A 750 20.08 -2.33 14.31
N ARG A 751 19.62 -2.62 13.08
CA ARG A 751 20.12 -3.70 12.20
C ARG A 751 21.12 -3.26 11.11
N GLY A 752 20.95 -2.04 10.57
CA GLY A 752 21.70 -1.53 9.41
C GLY A 752 21.41 -2.28 8.08
N SER A 753 22.09 -1.87 7.00
CA SER A 753 21.88 -2.39 5.63
C SER A 753 22.44 -3.80 5.38
N GLU A 754 21.89 -4.51 4.39
CA GLU A 754 22.37 -5.80 3.85
C GLU A 754 23.55 -5.61 2.88
N ASP A 755 24.68 -5.08 3.38
CA ASP A 755 25.78 -4.56 2.56
C ASP A 755 27.11 -5.31 2.69
N THR A 756 27.18 -6.29 3.60
CA THR A 756 28.37 -7.15 3.76
C THR A 756 28.18 -8.49 3.06
N VAL A 757 29.30 -9.13 2.66
CA VAL A 757 29.28 -10.43 1.98
C VAL A 757 28.58 -11.48 2.84
N GLU A 758 28.81 -11.45 4.15
CA GLU A 758 28.21 -12.36 5.12
C GLU A 758 26.69 -12.18 5.18
N LYS A 759 26.21 -10.93 5.27
CA LYS A 759 24.78 -10.60 5.30
C LYS A 759 24.06 -11.04 4.02
N VAL A 760 24.63 -10.69 2.86
CA VAL A 760 24.10 -11.11 1.55
C VAL A 760 24.10 -12.63 1.40
N THR A 761 25.17 -13.31 1.82
CA THR A 761 25.25 -14.78 1.75
C THR A 761 24.19 -15.44 2.61
N ARG A 762 23.95 -14.95 3.84
CA ARG A 762 22.85 -15.43 4.68
C ARG A 762 21.50 -15.18 4.02
N PHE A 763 21.23 -13.96 3.55
CA PHE A 763 19.96 -13.63 2.89
C PHE A 763 19.66 -14.58 1.72
N LEU A 764 20.65 -14.87 0.86
CA LEU A 764 20.49 -15.82 -0.24
C LEU A 764 20.20 -17.26 0.24
N ARG A 765 20.72 -17.68 1.40
CA ARG A 765 20.38 -18.98 1.99
C ARG A 765 18.95 -19.01 2.50
N GLU A 766 18.48 -17.93 3.13
CA GLU A 766 17.10 -17.80 3.61
C GLU A 766 16.11 -17.77 2.44
N VAL A 767 16.45 -17.09 1.33
CA VAL A 767 15.71 -17.16 0.06
C VAL A 767 15.66 -18.60 -0.46
N ALA A 768 16.79 -19.32 -0.44
CA ALA A 768 16.83 -20.71 -0.91
C ALA A 768 15.98 -21.63 -0.03
N TYR A 769 15.98 -21.44 1.29
CA TYR A 769 15.10 -22.17 2.22
C TYR A 769 13.63 -21.95 1.86
N MET A 770 13.21 -20.69 1.68
CA MET A 770 11.81 -20.39 1.35
C MET A 770 11.37 -21.05 0.05
N ASN A 771 12.19 -20.95 -0.99
CA ASN A 771 11.89 -21.55 -2.30
C ASN A 771 11.83 -23.09 -2.25
N ASP A 772 12.62 -23.73 -1.38
CA ASP A 772 12.62 -25.18 -1.22
C ASP A 772 11.42 -25.65 -0.37
N ARG A 773 11.20 -25.03 0.81
CA ARG A 773 10.16 -25.43 1.76
C ARG A 773 8.74 -25.17 1.24
N TRP A 774 8.56 -24.08 0.49
CA TRP A 774 7.24 -23.57 0.07
C TRP A 774 7.04 -23.63 -1.45
N VAL A 775 7.76 -24.51 -2.15
CA VAL A 775 7.72 -24.62 -3.62
C VAL A 775 6.29 -24.79 -4.17
N GLU A 776 5.45 -25.58 -3.50
CA GLU A 776 4.07 -25.81 -3.91
C GLU A 776 3.24 -24.53 -3.81
N TYR A 777 3.46 -23.74 -2.76
CA TYR A 777 2.80 -22.44 -2.58
C TYR A 777 3.22 -21.45 -3.65
N TYR A 778 4.52 -21.36 -3.96
CA TYR A 778 5.03 -20.50 -5.02
C TYR A 778 4.52 -20.90 -6.40
N ALA A 779 4.40 -22.21 -6.66
CA ALA A 779 3.89 -22.77 -7.90
C ALA A 779 2.39 -22.51 -8.07
N ALA A 780 1.59 -22.72 -7.03
CA ALA A 780 0.15 -22.44 -7.05
C ALA A 780 -0.15 -20.94 -7.16
N GLY A 781 0.65 -20.11 -6.48
CA GLY A 781 0.42 -18.67 -6.35
C GLY A 781 -0.25 -18.30 -5.04
N ASP A 782 -0.25 -17.00 -4.77
CA ASP A 782 -0.90 -16.44 -3.57
C ASP A 782 -2.42 -16.38 -3.81
N PRO A 783 -3.26 -17.11 -3.06
CA PRO A 783 -4.70 -17.11 -3.28
C PRO A 783 -5.36 -15.76 -3.00
N TYR A 784 -4.68 -14.87 -2.25
CA TYR A 784 -5.18 -13.53 -1.97
C TYR A 784 -4.70 -12.48 -2.99
N LEU A 785 -3.94 -12.89 -4.01
CA LEU A 785 -3.57 -12.04 -5.14
C LEU A 785 -4.02 -12.68 -6.44
N ASN A 786 -4.89 -12.00 -7.17
CA ASN A 786 -5.38 -12.48 -8.45
C ASN A 786 -4.24 -12.71 -9.46
N ILE A 787 -4.30 -13.84 -10.18
CA ILE A 787 -3.27 -14.27 -11.14
C ILE A 787 -3.07 -13.31 -12.32
N ASN A 788 -4.08 -12.48 -12.63
CA ASN A 788 -4.02 -11.48 -13.70
C ASN A 788 -3.21 -10.23 -13.32
N LEU A 789 -2.79 -10.11 -12.06
CA LEU A 789 -1.97 -9.01 -11.57
C LEU A 789 -0.47 -9.31 -11.71
N SER A 790 0.32 -8.25 -11.80
CA SER A 790 1.77 -8.37 -11.96
C SER A 790 2.42 -9.01 -10.73
N ARG A 791 3.11 -10.14 -10.96
CA ARG A 791 3.90 -10.85 -9.95
C ARG A 791 5.38 -10.46 -9.96
N ARG A 792 5.82 -9.45 -10.74
CA ARG A 792 7.26 -9.28 -11.07
C ARG A 792 8.07 -8.36 -10.15
N GLU A 793 7.47 -7.50 -9.33
CA GLU A 793 8.24 -6.38 -8.76
C GLU A 793 8.68 -6.53 -7.30
N PRO A 794 9.98 -6.34 -7.00
CA PRO A 794 10.53 -6.47 -5.65
C PRO A 794 10.27 -5.27 -4.73
N GLY A 795 9.50 -4.25 -5.16
CA GLY A 795 9.27 -3.02 -4.41
C GLY A 795 7.84 -2.50 -4.52
N SER A 796 6.93 -3.14 -3.78
CA SER A 796 5.49 -2.84 -3.62
C SER A 796 4.58 -3.40 -4.72
N TYR A 797 3.76 -4.40 -4.37
CA TYR A 797 2.75 -5.01 -5.23
C TYR A 797 1.51 -4.12 -5.34
N TYR A 798 1.59 -3.01 -6.08
CA TYR A 798 0.46 -2.08 -6.26
C TYR A 798 -0.66 -2.60 -7.18
N PHE A 799 -0.90 -3.92 -7.24
CA PHE A 799 -2.02 -4.52 -7.99
C PHE A 799 -2.09 -4.05 -9.46
N ARG A 800 -0.93 -3.96 -10.13
CA ARG A 800 -0.83 -3.45 -11.51
C ARG A 800 -1.06 -4.54 -12.55
N LEU A 801 -1.44 -4.14 -13.76
CA LEU A 801 -1.42 -5.03 -14.93
C LEU A 801 0.02 -5.46 -15.28
N PRO A 802 0.25 -6.70 -15.75
CA PRO A 802 1.55 -7.16 -16.22
C PRO A 802 2.08 -6.32 -17.41
N ASP A 803 3.34 -5.86 -17.35
CA ASP A 803 3.91 -5.00 -18.41
C ASP A 803 4.11 -5.71 -19.75
N LYS A 804 4.31 -7.03 -19.73
CA LYS A 804 4.51 -7.90 -20.90
C LYS A 804 4.07 -9.32 -20.55
N GLU A 805 3.12 -9.83 -21.31
CA GLU A 805 2.86 -11.28 -21.44
C GLU A 805 3.86 -11.93 -22.39
#